data_AF-A0A7V7ZF10-F1
#
_entry.id   AF-A0A7V7ZF10-F1
#
_cell.length_a   1.000
_cell.length_b   1.000
_cell.length_c   1.000
_cell.angle_alpha   90.00
_cell.angle_beta   90.00
_cell.angle_gamma   90.00
#
_symmetry.space_group_name_H-M   'P 1'
#
loop_
_entity.id
_entity.type
_entity.pdbx_description
1 polymer ?
#
loop_
_entity_poly.entity_id
_entity_poly.type
_entity_poly.pdbx_seq_one_letter_code
_entity_poly.pdbx_strand_id
1 'polypeptide(L)'
;MTTQLYHASARGQLAADTTNTTAFIRSAILMPGRPARLSRMNGATAARKYTEITDRSFQLTEASLQDHAAGRTTYAASLDQVNQARAGAIDVDTGGRAAVARVLAAAAQLGLTAWATLASTEGGHTGGHVWACYDGPTDALAIAAQLASVAALAGAADAEIWPRNQGIRLPFGYHWRAHTWGQLLTQDGQLFDLDNPAERRAALAYVATLPRNTTPPPLPEAPKPAQRAPLAPAPLQATESTVAAVRERYNAAHPLDELLPELGAQRTRDGYTCPCGVAHTHETTLFISKRGKLFSLSPRCAWYTTRGWDAFGLYVLTQHGNDVRAALRTLNPRTRAPQPAGACYPPHPADGPQRPAQRAQRAASEAQHKREARAAAAAAQLAQIDATLRLDDRLPTRAQLLAMLLLDHGHLQVRTTNAAAAAQLACSERTIQYAFRDLERSGYGRRTGGRGGAARANEAACWTWADVPRVQVGTAVTAPQGAVCALDIYKHDHDLTQEACERPAASPSAVLAPEALAAFDAFDLVEGGERVPSPLGELERRGGNALPPPCLPAVEAAPLAPSGGRSQAQGLADASVLVAADGRGEACASFDPAAATPPQGSYTGRSKHLADVDTILAGVAWLSEHYRATHPVPVAEPAEAAEIPPPVLAVPRAPRHVRYRATLATLSALELAKELRRLHAVLRSPKVRGAFWARDYEEKRELVQQEIDRREPEAPAATTGWGVVRAPASGGQPVGGYGQAVLFAGKE
;
A
#
# COMPACT_ATOMS: atom_id res chain seq x y z
N MET A 1 22.92 25.12 -34.11
CA MET A 1 23.73 25.08 -32.87
C MET A 1 22.95 25.54 -31.63
N THR A 2 22.04 26.51 -31.73
CA THR A 2 21.22 27.05 -30.62
C THR A 2 20.30 26.03 -29.91
N THR A 3 19.67 25.11 -30.65
CA THR A 3 18.78 24.09 -30.05
C THR A 3 19.53 23.02 -29.23
N GLN A 4 20.74 22.62 -29.66
CA GLN A 4 21.57 21.66 -28.91
C GLN A 4 22.09 22.26 -27.60
N LEU A 5 22.48 23.55 -27.60
CA LEU A 5 22.90 24.25 -26.38
C LEU A 5 21.73 24.41 -25.38
N TYR A 6 20.52 24.68 -25.86
CA TYR A 6 19.32 24.75 -25.02
C TYR A 6 19.01 23.42 -24.34
N HIS A 7 19.06 22.30 -25.07
CA HIS A 7 18.83 20.98 -24.50
C HIS A 7 19.95 20.52 -23.53
N ALA A 8 21.21 20.86 -23.81
CA ALA A 8 22.32 20.57 -22.91
C ALA A 8 22.17 21.35 -21.59
N SER A 9 21.82 22.64 -21.65
CA SER A 9 21.56 23.47 -20.47
C SER A 9 20.38 22.95 -19.64
N ALA A 10 19.26 22.59 -20.29
CA ALA A 10 18.09 22.04 -19.61
C ALA A 10 18.38 20.69 -18.91
N ARG A 11 19.18 19.81 -19.54
CA ARG A 11 19.61 18.55 -18.93
C ARG A 11 20.55 18.76 -17.73
N GLY A 12 21.50 19.69 -17.85
CA GLY A 12 22.41 20.04 -16.75
C GLY A 12 21.66 20.59 -15.54
N GLN A 13 20.70 21.49 -15.76
CA GLN A 13 19.86 22.04 -14.69
C GLN A 13 19.01 20.96 -14.01
N LEU A 14 18.36 20.08 -14.77
CA LEU A 14 17.56 18.99 -14.20
C LEU A 14 18.40 18.06 -13.31
N ALA A 15 19.64 17.76 -13.70
CA ALA A 15 20.55 16.90 -12.92
C ALA A 15 21.00 17.55 -11.60
N ALA A 16 21.26 18.86 -11.59
CA ALA A 16 21.59 19.61 -10.37
C ALA A 16 20.41 19.58 -9.39
N ASP A 17 19.18 19.77 -9.90
CA ASP A 17 17.96 19.79 -9.10
C ASP A 17 17.69 18.45 -8.42
N THR A 18 17.89 17.36 -9.16
CA THR A 18 17.71 16.01 -8.62
C THR A 18 18.74 15.69 -7.55
N THR A 19 19.98 16.17 -7.71
CA THR A 19 21.06 15.98 -6.75
C THR A 19 20.77 16.71 -5.44
N ASN A 20 20.40 17.99 -5.51
CA ASN A 20 20.08 18.78 -4.32
C ASN A 20 18.85 18.22 -3.58
N THR A 21 17.82 17.80 -4.34
CA THR A 21 16.60 17.20 -3.74
C THR A 21 16.96 15.90 -3.01
N THR A 22 17.81 15.08 -3.63
CA THR A 22 18.26 13.81 -3.04
C THR A 22 19.06 14.03 -1.76
N ALA A 23 19.99 14.97 -1.77
CA ALA A 23 20.77 15.34 -0.59
C ALA A 23 19.89 15.85 0.55
N PHE A 24 18.90 16.70 0.25
CA PHE A 24 17.92 17.18 1.23
C PHE A 24 17.11 16.03 1.84
N ILE A 25 16.50 15.16 1.03
CA ILE A 25 15.68 14.04 1.53
C ILE A 25 16.51 13.10 2.41
N ARG A 26 17.74 12.77 2.00
CA ARG A 26 18.61 11.87 2.77
C ARG A 26 19.04 12.47 4.10
N SER A 27 19.39 13.75 4.13
CA SER A 27 19.98 14.38 5.33
C SER A 27 18.94 14.90 6.33
N ALA A 28 17.82 15.43 5.83
CA ALA A 28 16.82 16.11 6.65
C ALA A 28 15.56 15.27 6.93
N ILE A 29 15.23 14.30 6.06
CA ILE A 29 13.96 13.54 6.18
C ILE A 29 14.18 12.11 6.65
N LEU A 30 15.09 11.38 6.04
CA LEU A 30 15.26 9.94 6.27
C LEU A 30 16.33 9.62 7.31
N MET A 31 16.06 8.60 8.13
CA MET A 31 17.09 7.97 8.96
C MET A 31 18.07 7.16 8.10
N PRO A 32 19.37 7.05 8.49
CA PRO A 32 20.31 6.18 7.80
C PRO A 32 19.86 4.71 7.81
N GLY A 33 19.82 4.10 6.63
CA GLY A 33 19.44 2.70 6.44
C GLY A 33 18.15 2.54 5.65
N ARG A 34 17.54 1.35 5.77
CA ARG A 34 16.29 1.04 5.08
C ARG A 34 15.10 1.41 5.98
N PRO A 35 14.17 2.25 5.52
CA PRO A 35 12.91 2.49 6.22
C PRO A 35 12.18 1.18 6.54
N ALA A 36 11.52 1.11 7.69
CA ALA A 36 10.73 -0.05 8.10
C ALA A 36 9.69 -0.42 7.02
N ARG A 37 9.03 0.59 6.46
CA ARG A 37 8.10 0.44 5.33
C ARG A 37 8.52 1.31 4.17
N LEU A 38 8.42 0.73 2.99
CA LEU A 38 8.74 1.40 1.74
C LEU A 38 7.69 1.01 0.70
N SER A 39 7.22 1.99 -0.07
CA SER A 39 6.22 1.79 -1.10
C SER A 39 6.50 2.67 -2.31
N ARG A 40 6.01 2.25 -3.47
CA ARG A 40 5.98 3.03 -4.70
C ARG A 40 4.56 3.48 -4.99
N MET A 41 4.38 4.74 -5.35
CA MET A 41 3.10 5.26 -5.82
C MET A 41 2.79 4.72 -7.22
N ASN A 42 1.56 4.29 -7.44
CA ASN A 42 1.10 3.85 -8.75
C ASN A 42 0.33 4.99 -9.46
N GLY A 43 0.19 4.86 -10.79
CA GLY A 43 -0.63 5.77 -11.61
C GLY A 43 -2.12 5.77 -11.26
N ALA A 44 -2.85 6.75 -11.79
CA ALA A 44 -4.30 6.94 -11.57
C ALA A 44 -5.15 5.68 -11.87
N THR A 45 -4.75 4.88 -12.85
CA THR A 45 -5.48 3.68 -13.30
C THR A 45 -5.27 2.45 -12.41
N ALA A 46 -4.29 2.47 -11.51
CA ALA A 46 -3.98 1.34 -10.66
C ALA A 46 -4.99 1.20 -9.51
N ALA A 47 -5.40 -0.04 -9.22
CA ALA A 47 -6.38 -0.36 -8.18
C ALA A 47 -5.96 0.13 -6.77
N ARG A 48 -4.65 0.24 -6.50
CA ARG A 48 -4.10 0.70 -5.21
C ARG A 48 -3.25 1.96 -5.41
N LYS A 49 -3.32 2.91 -4.47
CA LYS A 49 -2.52 4.15 -4.47
C LYS A 49 -1.02 3.85 -4.39
N TYR A 50 -0.66 2.90 -3.53
CA TYR A 50 0.71 2.48 -3.29
C TYR A 50 0.87 0.97 -3.45
N THR A 51 2.03 0.56 -3.94
CA THR A 51 2.52 -0.82 -3.93
C THR A 51 3.66 -0.91 -2.93
N GLU A 52 3.51 -1.73 -1.89
CA GLU A 52 4.57 -1.96 -0.91
C GLU A 52 5.75 -2.70 -1.55
N ILE A 53 6.97 -2.21 -1.32
CA ILE A 53 8.20 -2.84 -1.76
C ILE A 53 8.59 -3.86 -0.69
N THR A 54 8.19 -5.12 -0.92
CA THR A 54 8.39 -6.23 0.02
C THR A 54 9.81 -6.80 -0.01
N ASP A 55 10.58 -6.50 -1.06
CA ASP A 55 11.98 -6.85 -1.13
C ASP A 55 12.76 -6.11 -0.02
N ARG A 56 13.30 -6.90 0.91
CA ARG A 56 14.08 -6.39 2.04
C ARG A 56 15.49 -5.97 1.63
N SER A 57 15.97 -6.42 0.47
CA SER A 57 17.27 -6.01 -0.08
C SER A 57 17.19 -4.64 -0.75
N PHE A 58 16.00 -4.22 -1.18
CA PHE A 58 15.80 -2.90 -1.74
C PHE A 58 16.02 -1.81 -0.68
N GLN A 59 16.92 -0.88 -0.99
CA GLN A 59 17.20 0.32 -0.19
C GLN A 59 16.90 1.57 -1.04
N LEU A 60 16.55 2.68 -0.38
CA LEU A 60 16.45 3.98 -1.05
C LEU A 60 17.87 4.51 -1.34
N THR A 61 18.44 4.04 -2.43
CA THR A 61 19.75 4.48 -2.94
C THR A 61 19.70 5.92 -3.46
N GLU A 62 20.87 6.48 -3.76
CA GLU A 62 20.99 7.75 -4.48
C GLU A 62 20.19 7.75 -5.78
N ALA A 63 20.36 6.71 -6.61
CA ALA A 63 19.64 6.58 -7.87
C ALA A 63 18.11 6.54 -7.66
N SER A 64 17.63 5.85 -6.62
CA SER A 64 16.19 5.82 -6.29
C SER A 64 15.65 7.19 -5.90
N LEU A 65 16.41 7.97 -5.12
CA LEU A 65 16.01 9.33 -4.75
C LEU A 65 16.13 10.32 -5.93
N GLN A 66 17.06 10.09 -6.85
CA GLN A 66 17.11 10.83 -8.11
C GLN A 66 15.90 10.53 -9.01
N ASP A 67 15.49 9.26 -9.10
CA ASP A 67 14.24 8.87 -9.77
C ASP A 67 13.01 9.51 -9.13
N HIS A 68 13.04 9.69 -7.81
CA HIS A 68 12.03 10.41 -7.05
C HIS A 68 11.93 11.88 -7.45
N ALA A 69 13.05 12.59 -7.34
CA ALA A 69 13.12 14.02 -7.64
C ALA A 69 12.80 14.30 -9.12
N ALA A 70 13.23 13.42 -10.03
CA ALA A 70 12.95 13.53 -11.46
C ALA A 70 11.50 13.16 -11.83
N GLY A 71 10.69 12.71 -10.87
CA GLY A 71 9.32 12.26 -11.13
C GLY A 71 9.21 10.94 -11.88
N ARG A 72 10.31 10.19 -12.08
CA ARG A 72 10.30 8.86 -12.73
C ARG A 72 9.70 7.78 -11.84
N THR A 73 9.86 7.91 -10.52
CA THR A 73 9.23 7.00 -9.55
C THR A 73 8.98 7.71 -8.24
N THR A 74 7.74 7.69 -7.75
CA THR A 74 7.43 8.35 -6.47
C THR A 74 7.42 7.35 -5.34
N TYR A 75 8.30 7.55 -4.35
CA TYR A 75 8.42 6.68 -3.19
C TYR A 75 7.66 7.26 -2.00
N ALA A 76 7.15 6.36 -1.17
CA ALA A 76 6.64 6.63 0.15
C ALA A 76 7.39 5.76 1.15
N ALA A 77 7.80 6.32 2.29
CA ALA A 77 8.61 5.64 3.29
C ALA A 77 8.12 5.93 4.70
N SER A 78 8.31 5.01 5.64
CA SER A 78 8.20 5.32 7.06
C SER A 78 9.30 6.32 7.44
N LEU A 79 8.96 7.32 8.25
CA LEU A 79 9.94 8.32 8.71
C LEU A 79 10.76 7.83 9.89
N ASP A 80 10.25 6.86 10.64
CA ASP A 80 10.90 6.26 11.80
C ASP A 80 11.76 5.04 11.49
N GLN A 81 12.84 4.91 12.26
CA GLN A 81 13.70 3.73 12.34
C GLN A 81 14.22 3.60 13.78
N VAL A 82 13.98 2.45 14.41
CA VAL A 82 14.36 2.18 15.82
C VAL A 82 13.86 3.29 16.76
N ASN A 83 12.57 3.64 16.65
CA ASN A 83 11.91 4.71 17.43
C ASN A 83 12.54 6.11 17.28
N GLN A 84 13.37 6.34 16.27
CA GLN A 84 13.93 7.65 15.96
C GLN A 84 13.50 8.12 14.58
N ALA A 85 13.32 9.43 14.40
CA ALA A 85 13.06 10.07 13.12
C ALA A 85 13.81 11.41 13.01
N ARG A 86 14.01 11.91 11.78
CA ARG A 86 14.56 13.26 11.51
C ARG A 86 13.50 14.25 11.05
N ALA A 87 12.32 13.76 10.70
CA ALA A 87 11.20 14.58 10.29
C ALA A 87 9.89 13.97 10.78
N GLY A 88 8.90 14.84 10.97
CA GLY A 88 7.50 14.45 11.11
C GLY A 88 6.66 15.10 10.02
N ALA A 89 5.45 14.58 9.85
CA ALA A 89 4.50 15.14 8.90
C ALA A 89 3.06 15.06 9.41
N ILE A 90 2.22 15.97 8.94
CA ILE A 90 0.76 15.98 9.13
C ILE A 90 0.13 15.93 7.73
N ASP A 91 -0.68 14.91 7.45
CA ASP A 91 -1.43 14.77 6.18
C ASP A 91 -2.86 15.25 6.44
N VAL A 92 -3.18 16.35 5.77
CA VAL A 92 -4.49 16.99 5.82
C VAL A 92 -5.23 16.54 4.57
N ASP A 93 -6.24 15.70 4.72
CA ASP A 93 -6.97 15.15 3.56
C ASP A 93 -7.95 16.17 2.93
N THR A 94 -8.58 17.01 3.76
CA THR A 94 -9.71 17.87 3.38
C THR A 94 -9.52 19.34 3.78
N GLY A 95 -10.37 20.22 3.24
CA GLY A 95 -10.34 21.65 3.56
C GLY A 95 -9.31 22.48 2.79
N GLY A 96 -8.63 21.87 1.82
CA GLY A 96 -7.82 22.60 0.85
C GLY A 96 -6.57 23.25 1.43
N ARG A 97 -6.06 24.22 0.66
CA ARG A 97 -4.99 25.14 1.08
C ARG A 97 -5.29 25.84 2.41
N ALA A 98 -6.55 26.20 2.67
CA ALA A 98 -6.94 26.90 3.89
C ALA A 98 -6.74 26.05 5.15
N ALA A 99 -7.05 24.76 5.11
CA ALA A 99 -6.79 23.85 6.22
C ALA A 99 -5.28 23.68 6.47
N VAL A 100 -4.50 23.51 5.39
CA VAL A 100 -3.03 23.41 5.48
C VAL A 100 -2.42 24.70 6.04
N ALA A 101 -2.90 25.88 5.63
CA ALA A 101 -2.44 27.16 6.16
C ALA A 101 -2.71 27.30 7.67
N ARG A 102 -3.85 26.81 8.18
CA ARG A 102 -4.12 26.78 9.63
C ARG A 102 -3.13 25.89 10.38
N VAL A 103 -2.77 24.74 9.82
CA VAL A 103 -1.76 23.85 10.42
C VAL A 103 -0.38 24.50 10.43
N LEU A 104 0.01 25.21 9.37
CA LEU A 104 1.26 25.97 9.33
C LEU A 104 1.29 27.13 10.34
N ALA A 105 0.17 27.85 10.49
CA ALA A 105 0.01 28.91 11.47
C ALA A 105 0.08 28.37 12.92
N ALA A 106 -0.59 27.23 13.19
CA ALA A 106 -0.50 26.56 14.48
C ALA A 106 0.93 26.07 14.78
N ALA A 107 1.66 25.57 13.77
CA ALA A 107 3.06 25.20 13.93
C ALA A 107 3.92 26.42 14.30
N ALA A 108 3.72 27.56 13.63
CA ALA A 108 4.42 28.80 13.94
C ALA A 108 4.09 29.30 15.37
N GLN A 109 2.82 29.21 15.80
CA GLN A 109 2.39 29.56 17.16
C GLN A 109 3.07 28.72 18.24
N LEU A 110 3.42 27.47 17.92
CA LEU A 110 4.17 26.56 18.80
C LEU A 110 5.70 26.67 18.62
N GLY A 111 6.19 27.67 17.87
CA GLY A 111 7.61 27.91 17.64
C GLY A 111 8.28 26.89 16.70
N LEU A 112 7.49 26.16 15.90
CA LEU A 112 8.01 25.19 14.95
C LEU A 112 8.20 25.80 13.57
N THR A 113 9.30 25.43 12.93
CA THR A 113 9.55 25.68 11.52
C THR A 113 8.95 24.55 10.69
N ALA A 114 8.01 24.88 9.80
CA ALA A 114 7.28 23.94 8.97
C ALA A 114 7.03 24.50 7.56
N TRP A 115 6.65 23.63 6.65
CA TRP A 115 6.26 23.95 5.27
C TRP A 115 5.34 22.85 4.75
N ALA A 116 4.64 23.06 3.65
CA ALA A 116 3.69 22.08 3.15
C ALA A 116 3.82 21.81 1.66
N THR A 117 3.55 20.57 1.25
CA THR A 117 3.30 20.21 -0.15
C THR A 117 1.81 19.98 -0.38
N LEU A 118 1.23 20.73 -1.30
CA LEU A 118 -0.16 20.63 -1.72
C LEU A 118 -0.25 19.81 -3.01
N ALA A 119 -1.21 18.90 -3.11
CA ALA A 119 -1.52 18.23 -4.37
C ALA A 119 -3.03 18.05 -4.47
N SER A 120 -3.66 18.81 -5.36
CA SER A 120 -5.09 18.65 -5.64
C SER A 120 -5.29 17.51 -6.62
N THR A 121 -6.20 16.59 -6.29
CA THR A 121 -6.66 15.56 -7.22
C THR A 121 -8.05 15.91 -7.72
N GLU A 122 -8.33 15.70 -9.02
CA GLU A 122 -9.69 15.65 -9.56
C GLU A 122 -10.45 14.46 -8.94
N GLY A 123 -10.90 14.57 -7.68
CA GLY A 123 -11.48 13.41 -7.01
C GLY A 123 -11.69 13.52 -5.50
N GLY A 124 -11.18 14.55 -4.82
CA GLY A 124 -11.64 14.89 -3.47
C GLY A 124 -10.56 15.09 -2.40
N HIS A 125 -9.30 14.71 -2.64
CA HIS A 125 -8.21 15.10 -1.74
C HIS A 125 -7.76 16.50 -2.15
N THR A 126 -7.99 17.46 -1.27
CA THR A 126 -7.70 18.89 -1.50
C THR A 126 -6.61 19.43 -0.59
N GLY A 127 -6.24 18.71 0.47
CA GLY A 127 -5.19 19.18 1.37
C GLY A 127 -3.77 18.81 0.92
N GLY A 128 -2.92 18.43 1.87
CA GLY A 128 -1.50 18.26 1.63
C GLY A 128 -0.73 17.77 2.86
N HIS A 129 0.58 17.64 2.69
CA HIS A 129 1.48 17.18 3.75
C HIS A 129 2.23 18.38 4.32
N VAL A 130 2.02 18.67 5.60
CA VAL A 130 2.83 19.63 6.38
C VAL A 130 4.03 18.89 6.95
N TRP A 131 5.24 19.40 6.76
CA TRP A 131 6.50 18.79 7.16
C TRP A 131 7.21 19.64 8.21
N ALA A 132 7.76 18.99 9.22
CA ALA A 132 8.68 19.57 10.20
C ALA A 132 9.96 18.73 10.25
N CYS A 133 11.12 19.36 10.05
CA CYS A 133 12.43 18.70 10.06
C CYS A 133 13.18 19.05 11.35
N TYR A 134 13.90 18.09 11.93
CA TYR A 134 14.63 18.23 13.19
C TYR A 134 16.14 18.27 12.96
N ASP A 135 16.87 18.87 13.89
CA ASP A 135 18.33 19.03 13.86
C ASP A 135 19.11 17.70 13.92
N GLY A 136 18.49 16.65 14.45
CA GLY A 136 19.05 15.31 14.50
C GLY A 136 18.02 14.21 14.70
N PRO A 137 18.49 12.95 14.83
CA PRO A 137 17.65 11.82 15.23
C PRO A 137 16.97 12.12 16.56
N THR A 138 15.64 12.11 16.53
CA THR A 138 14.78 12.51 17.63
C THR A 138 13.78 11.38 17.92
N ASP A 139 13.35 11.23 19.16
CA ASP A 139 12.33 10.24 19.52
C ASP A 139 11.06 10.42 18.67
N ALA A 140 10.67 9.35 17.98
CA ALA A 140 9.58 9.35 17.03
C ALA A 140 8.23 9.66 17.70
N LEU A 141 8.01 9.19 18.93
CA LEU A 141 6.77 9.45 19.66
C LEU A 141 6.70 10.91 20.13
N ALA A 142 7.83 11.49 20.54
CA ALA A 142 7.92 12.90 20.90
C ALA A 142 7.60 13.81 19.70
N ILE A 143 8.12 13.49 18.49
CA ILE A 143 7.75 14.19 17.24
C ILE A 143 6.24 14.06 17.00
N ALA A 144 5.70 12.83 17.03
CA ALA A 144 4.30 12.59 16.74
C ALA A 144 3.37 13.34 17.72
N ALA A 145 3.73 13.39 19.01
CA ALA A 145 2.96 14.12 20.02
C ALA A 145 3.02 15.64 19.83
N GLN A 146 4.21 16.19 19.51
CA GLN A 146 4.34 17.61 19.20
C GLN A 146 3.49 18.00 17.97
N LEU A 147 3.50 17.18 16.93
CA LEU A 147 2.65 17.39 15.74
C LEU A 147 1.16 17.17 16.02
N ALA A 148 0.80 16.31 16.98
CA ALA A 148 -0.58 16.20 17.46
C ALA A 148 -1.06 17.49 18.14
N SER A 149 -0.19 18.16 18.92
CA SER A 149 -0.51 19.47 19.49
C SER A 149 -0.72 20.53 18.39
N VAL A 150 0.09 20.52 17.32
CA VAL A 150 -0.11 21.38 16.14
C VAL A 150 -1.46 21.11 15.49
N ALA A 151 -1.78 19.84 15.21
CA ALA A 151 -3.02 19.44 14.56
C ALA A 151 -4.26 19.80 15.41
N ALA A 152 -4.20 19.58 16.72
CA ALA A 152 -5.26 19.96 17.65
C ALA A 152 -5.50 21.47 17.66
N LEU A 153 -4.43 22.28 17.76
CA LEU A 153 -4.50 23.75 17.74
C LEU A 153 -5.07 24.29 16.43
N ALA A 154 -4.79 23.62 15.30
CA ALA A 154 -5.30 23.98 13.98
C ALA A 154 -6.77 23.56 13.72
N GLY A 155 -7.40 22.82 14.66
CA GLY A 155 -8.71 22.20 14.45
C GLY A 155 -8.69 21.08 13.40
N ALA A 156 -7.56 20.40 13.24
CA ALA A 156 -7.32 19.31 12.30
C ALA A 156 -7.11 17.97 13.03
N ALA A 157 -7.97 17.67 14.01
CA ALA A 157 -7.82 16.51 14.90
C ALA A 157 -7.93 15.15 14.18
N ASP A 158 -8.52 15.12 12.99
CA ASP A 158 -8.63 13.96 12.11
C ASP A 158 -7.42 13.77 11.18
N ALA A 159 -6.49 14.73 11.17
CA ALA A 159 -5.29 14.66 10.34
C ALA A 159 -4.42 13.46 10.74
N GLU A 160 -3.82 12.84 9.74
CA GLU A 160 -2.90 11.74 9.98
C GLU A 160 -1.53 12.31 10.37
N ILE A 161 -0.86 11.71 11.37
CA ILE A 161 0.41 12.21 11.91
C ILE A 161 1.50 11.15 11.76
N TRP A 162 2.69 11.57 11.32
CA TRP A 162 3.89 10.75 11.20
C TRP A 162 5.01 11.32 12.07
N PRO A 163 5.90 10.49 12.62
CA PRO A 163 6.06 9.05 12.34
C PRO A 163 5.02 8.13 13.00
N ARG A 164 4.62 7.05 12.32
CA ARG A 164 3.68 6.03 12.84
C ARG A 164 3.85 4.64 12.20
N ASN A 165 5.07 4.23 11.84
CA ASN A 165 5.35 2.98 11.11
C ASN A 165 4.46 2.75 9.87
N GLN A 166 4.14 3.83 9.17
CA GLN A 166 3.41 3.83 7.90
C GLN A 166 4.16 4.70 6.90
N GLY A 167 4.09 4.33 5.62
CA GLY A 167 4.73 5.10 4.56
C GLY A 167 3.97 6.39 4.28
N ILE A 168 4.66 7.52 4.29
CA ILE A 168 4.19 8.79 3.72
C ILE A 168 4.98 9.07 2.44
N ARG A 169 4.32 9.64 1.42
CA ARG A 169 4.99 10.06 0.17
C ARG A 169 6.10 11.06 0.52
N LEU A 170 7.31 10.79 0.09
CA LEU A 170 8.44 11.71 0.29
C LEU A 170 8.19 13.04 -0.47
N PRO A 171 8.68 14.16 0.05
CA PRO A 171 8.43 15.47 -0.55
C PRO A 171 9.16 15.63 -1.89
N PHE A 172 8.74 16.61 -2.69
CA PHE A 172 9.27 16.91 -4.04
C PHE A 172 9.13 15.77 -5.07
N GLY A 173 8.45 14.68 -4.74
CA GLY A 173 8.10 13.62 -5.69
C GLY A 173 6.82 13.89 -6.48
N TYR A 174 6.84 13.54 -7.76
CA TYR A 174 5.69 13.67 -8.66
C TYR A 174 4.44 12.90 -8.18
N HIS A 175 3.29 13.54 -8.11
CA HIS A 175 2.04 12.88 -7.71
C HIS A 175 1.40 12.17 -8.91
N TRP A 176 1.73 10.90 -9.13
CA TRP A 176 1.27 10.10 -10.29
C TRP A 176 -0.24 9.98 -10.51
N ARG A 177 -1.06 10.29 -9.49
CA ARG A 177 -2.52 10.31 -9.60
C ARG A 177 -3.10 11.69 -9.90
N ALA A 178 -2.36 12.74 -9.58
CA ALA A 178 -2.77 14.13 -9.81
C ALA A 178 -2.06 14.72 -11.03
N HIS A 179 -1.05 14.01 -11.55
CA HIS A 179 -0.23 14.43 -12.69
C HIS A 179 0.45 15.79 -12.47
N THR A 180 0.98 16.00 -11.25
CA THR A 180 1.61 17.26 -10.82
C THR A 180 2.65 16.98 -9.73
N TRP A 181 3.72 17.77 -9.65
CA TRP A 181 4.58 17.87 -8.47
C TRP A 181 3.90 18.59 -7.31
N GLY A 182 2.87 19.38 -7.59
CA GLY A 182 2.04 20.09 -6.63
C GLY A 182 2.51 21.52 -6.42
N GLN A 183 2.18 22.07 -5.26
CA GLN A 183 2.64 23.39 -4.84
C GLN A 183 3.33 23.28 -3.49
N LEU A 184 4.29 24.14 -3.22
CA LEU A 184 4.88 24.30 -1.89
C LEU A 184 4.30 25.56 -1.25
N LEU A 185 3.73 25.41 -0.06
CA LEU A 185 3.22 26.51 0.76
C LEU A 185 4.12 26.68 1.98
N THR A 186 4.63 27.89 2.19
CA THR A 186 5.48 28.24 3.33
C THR A 186 4.64 28.78 4.50
N GLN A 187 5.24 28.90 5.69
CA GLN A 187 4.57 29.42 6.88
C GLN A 187 4.15 30.89 6.78
N ASP A 188 4.88 31.71 6.02
CA ASP A 188 4.56 33.10 5.72
C ASP A 188 3.56 33.25 4.54
N GLY A 189 3.09 32.14 3.98
CA GLY A 189 2.04 32.12 2.95
C GLY A 189 2.55 32.21 1.51
N GLN A 190 3.87 32.26 1.28
CA GLN A 190 4.45 32.16 -0.05
C GLN A 190 4.11 30.81 -0.69
N LEU A 191 3.79 30.84 -1.98
CA LEU A 191 3.43 29.68 -2.78
C LEU A 191 4.42 29.51 -3.94
N PHE A 192 4.96 28.32 -4.10
CA PHE A 192 5.79 27.93 -5.24
C PHE A 192 5.07 26.86 -6.05
N ASP A 193 4.96 27.03 -7.37
CA ASP A 193 4.50 26.00 -8.28
C ASP A 193 5.63 24.97 -8.53
N LEU A 194 5.45 23.74 -8.06
CA LEU A 194 6.47 22.70 -8.21
C LEU A 194 6.44 22.05 -9.60
N ASP A 195 5.42 22.30 -10.41
CA ASP A 195 5.40 21.89 -11.82
C ASP A 195 6.34 22.75 -12.67
N ASN A 196 6.58 24.00 -12.25
CA ASN A 196 7.60 24.87 -12.82
C ASN A 196 8.99 24.50 -12.27
N PRO A 197 9.95 24.04 -13.10
CA PRO A 197 11.27 23.63 -12.64
C PRO A 197 12.06 24.72 -11.91
N ALA A 198 11.92 26.00 -12.32
CA ALA A 198 12.62 27.12 -11.69
C ALA A 198 12.08 27.41 -10.29
N GLU A 199 10.76 27.39 -10.12
CA GLU A 199 10.12 27.55 -8.82
C GLU A 199 10.33 26.33 -7.92
N ARG A 200 10.34 25.11 -8.47
CA ARG A 200 10.72 23.90 -7.71
C ARG A 200 12.12 23.99 -7.13
N ARG A 201 13.10 24.51 -7.90
CA ARG A 201 14.45 24.81 -7.39
C ARG A 201 14.42 25.83 -6.27
N ALA A 202 13.72 26.94 -6.47
CA ALA A 202 13.60 28.00 -5.47
C ALA A 202 12.96 27.48 -4.18
N ALA A 203 11.91 26.67 -4.29
CA ALA A 203 11.22 26.04 -3.17
C ALA A 203 12.14 25.08 -2.40
N LEU A 204 12.93 24.26 -3.10
CA LEU A 204 13.92 23.39 -2.46
C LEU A 204 15.01 24.20 -1.75
N ALA A 205 15.55 25.22 -2.40
CA ALA A 205 16.54 26.10 -1.80
C ALA A 205 15.99 26.78 -0.53
N TYR A 206 14.78 27.32 -0.61
CA TYR A 206 14.05 27.90 0.53
C TYR A 206 13.97 26.89 1.69
N VAL A 207 13.40 25.70 1.44
CA VAL A 207 13.23 24.66 2.46
C VAL A 207 14.55 24.14 3.03
N ALA A 208 15.61 24.13 2.23
CA ALA A 208 16.95 23.75 2.69
C ALA A 208 17.57 24.80 3.63
N THR A 209 17.19 26.07 3.51
CA THR A 209 17.64 27.18 4.38
C THR A 209 16.83 27.36 5.65
N LEU A 210 15.64 26.75 5.74
CA LEU A 210 14.80 26.84 6.93
C LEU A 210 15.52 26.28 8.17
N PRO A 211 15.42 26.95 9.35
CA PRO A 211 15.90 26.41 10.61
C PRO A 211 15.31 25.01 10.87
N ARG A 212 16.13 24.12 11.43
CA ARG A 212 15.65 22.82 11.90
C ARG A 212 15.07 22.97 13.29
N ASN A 213 13.99 22.24 13.57
CA ASN A 213 13.38 22.20 14.88
C ASN A 213 14.34 21.48 15.86
N THR A 214 14.44 22.00 17.07
CA THR A 214 15.15 21.30 18.15
C THR A 214 14.37 20.06 18.57
N THR A 215 15.02 19.13 19.26
CA THR A 215 14.37 17.98 19.89
C THR A 215 13.13 18.44 20.69
N PRO A 216 11.93 17.88 20.45
CA PRO A 216 10.74 18.18 21.24
C PRO A 216 11.01 17.90 22.73
N PRO A 217 10.32 18.59 23.65
CA PRO A 217 10.39 18.22 25.05
C PRO A 217 10.04 16.74 25.21
N PRO A 218 10.72 16.03 26.13
CA PRO A 218 10.41 14.63 26.39
C PRO A 218 8.94 14.52 26.73
N LEU A 219 8.28 13.50 26.18
CA LEU A 219 6.93 13.16 26.58
C LEU A 219 6.88 13.07 28.11
N PRO A 220 5.86 13.63 28.78
CA PRO A 220 5.67 13.37 30.20
C PRO A 220 5.74 11.86 30.38
N GLU A 221 6.64 11.39 31.25
CA GLU A 221 6.86 9.97 31.46
C GLU A 221 5.49 9.37 31.74
N ALA A 222 4.99 8.56 30.78
CA ALA A 222 3.70 7.92 30.95
C ALA A 222 3.77 7.24 32.31
N PRO A 223 2.80 7.48 33.22
CA PRO A 223 2.91 7.06 34.60
C PRO A 223 3.33 5.60 34.57
N LYS A 224 4.58 5.34 35.00
CA LYS A 224 5.25 4.06 34.80
C LYS A 224 4.24 3.03 35.25
N PRO A 225 3.68 2.20 34.34
CA PRO A 225 2.53 1.38 34.66
C PRO A 225 2.94 0.63 35.91
N ALA A 226 2.28 0.95 37.03
CA ALA A 226 2.77 0.66 38.38
C ALA A 226 3.28 -0.76 38.33
N GLN A 227 4.62 -0.96 38.41
CA GLN A 227 5.30 -2.18 37.98
C GLN A 227 4.46 -3.34 38.49
N ARG A 228 3.61 -3.89 37.62
CA ARG A 228 2.71 -4.95 38.05
C ARG A 228 3.68 -6.05 38.38
N ALA A 229 3.65 -6.50 39.63
CA ALA A 229 4.51 -7.58 40.08
C ALA A 229 4.55 -8.59 38.94
N PRO A 230 5.75 -8.93 38.43
CA PRO A 230 5.85 -9.74 37.24
C PRO A 230 4.89 -10.91 37.43
N LEU A 231 4.03 -11.14 36.42
CA LEU A 231 3.24 -12.37 36.29
C LEU A 231 4.21 -13.53 36.02
N ALA A 232 5.25 -13.63 36.85
CA ALA A 232 6.18 -14.71 36.87
C ALA A 232 5.38 -15.85 37.51
N PRO A 233 4.99 -16.87 36.74
CA PRO A 233 4.56 -18.10 37.35
C PRO A 233 5.65 -18.55 38.33
N ALA A 234 5.26 -19.25 39.40
CA ALA A 234 6.21 -19.89 40.31
C ALA A 234 7.29 -20.58 39.47
N PRO A 235 8.59 -20.39 39.78
CA PRO A 235 9.68 -20.89 38.95
C PRO A 235 9.50 -22.40 38.73
N LEU A 236 9.16 -22.76 37.49
CA LEU A 236 8.86 -24.13 37.13
C LEU A 236 10.19 -24.89 37.03
N GLN A 237 10.23 -26.08 37.62
CA GLN A 237 11.44 -26.91 37.67
C GLN A 237 12.05 -27.07 36.27
N ALA A 238 13.35 -26.77 36.18
CA ALA A 238 14.14 -26.76 34.95
C ALA A 238 14.29 -28.17 34.39
N THR A 239 13.30 -28.63 33.62
CA THR A 239 13.48 -29.74 32.68
C THR A 239 13.92 -29.19 31.33
N GLU A 240 14.76 -29.95 30.62
CA GLU A 240 15.25 -29.63 29.27
C GLU A 240 14.09 -29.55 28.27
N SER A 241 13.33 -28.46 28.31
CA SER A 241 12.15 -28.25 27.49
C SER A 241 12.55 -27.51 26.20
N THR A 242 12.14 -28.08 25.06
CA THR A 242 12.21 -27.42 23.77
C THR A 242 11.35 -26.14 23.78
N VAL A 243 11.59 -25.22 22.85
CA VAL A 243 10.77 -23.99 22.70
C VAL A 243 9.28 -24.31 22.56
N ALA A 244 8.96 -25.40 21.84
CA ALA A 244 7.58 -25.87 21.68
C ALA A 244 6.97 -26.29 23.04
N ALA A 245 7.72 -27.04 23.85
CA ALA A 245 7.26 -27.47 25.17
C ALA A 245 7.08 -26.30 26.16
N VAL A 246 7.98 -25.29 26.14
CA VAL A 246 7.81 -24.07 26.95
C VAL A 246 6.56 -23.30 26.52
N ARG A 247 6.37 -23.13 25.21
CA ARG A 247 5.20 -22.45 24.64
C ARG A 247 3.90 -23.17 24.99
N GLU A 248 3.84 -24.48 24.80
CA GLU A 248 2.65 -25.30 25.09
C GLU A 248 2.30 -25.23 26.58
N ARG A 249 3.30 -25.39 27.45
CA ARG A 249 3.13 -25.28 28.91
C ARG A 249 2.64 -23.90 29.33
N TYR A 250 3.23 -22.83 28.78
CA TYR A 250 2.78 -21.46 29.09
C TYR A 250 1.35 -21.21 28.61
N ASN A 251 1.01 -21.65 27.39
CA ASN A 251 -0.35 -21.52 26.87
C ASN A 251 -1.39 -22.29 27.69
N ALA A 252 -1.01 -23.45 28.26
CA ALA A 252 -1.88 -24.22 29.13
C ALA A 252 -2.08 -23.58 30.51
N ALA A 253 -1.03 -22.95 31.06
CA ALA A 253 -1.07 -22.29 32.37
C ALA A 253 -1.73 -20.90 32.35
N HIS A 254 -1.72 -20.23 31.20
CA HIS A 254 -2.24 -18.87 31.05
C HIS A 254 -3.22 -18.81 29.88
N PRO A 255 -4.46 -19.31 30.01
CA PRO A 255 -5.45 -19.16 28.96
C PRO A 255 -5.70 -17.67 28.67
N LEU A 256 -5.91 -17.33 27.39
CA LEU A 256 -6.04 -15.93 26.96
C LEU A 256 -7.17 -15.17 27.66
N ASP A 257 -8.26 -15.85 28.02
CA ASP A 257 -9.38 -15.24 28.75
C ASP A 257 -8.99 -14.76 30.16
N GLU A 258 -7.99 -15.40 30.78
CA GLU A 258 -7.45 -15.00 32.09
C GLU A 258 -6.32 -13.98 31.94
N LEU A 259 -5.43 -14.18 30.95
CA LEU A 259 -4.28 -13.29 30.70
C LEU A 259 -4.70 -11.88 30.25
N LEU A 260 -5.79 -11.74 29.49
CA LEU A 260 -6.22 -10.44 28.96
C LEU A 260 -6.61 -9.43 30.06
N PRO A 261 -7.48 -9.78 31.03
CA PRO A 261 -7.72 -8.95 32.21
C PRO A 261 -6.46 -8.56 33.00
N GLU A 262 -5.52 -9.50 33.15
CA GLU A 262 -4.23 -9.23 33.80
C GLU A 262 -3.36 -8.22 33.05
N LEU A 263 -3.54 -8.11 31.73
CA LEU A 263 -2.92 -7.08 30.89
C LEU A 263 -3.74 -5.78 30.82
N GLY A 264 -4.86 -5.69 31.55
CA GLY A 264 -5.72 -4.51 31.60
C GLY A 264 -6.82 -4.47 30.55
N ALA A 265 -7.03 -5.55 29.80
CA ALA A 265 -8.17 -5.65 28.90
C ALA A 265 -9.47 -5.81 29.70
N GLN A 266 -10.54 -5.14 29.29
CA GLN A 266 -11.86 -5.29 29.91
C GLN A 266 -12.73 -6.20 29.03
N ARG A 267 -13.47 -7.11 29.65
CA ARG A 267 -14.39 -7.98 28.92
C ARG A 267 -15.58 -7.16 28.40
N THR A 268 -15.90 -7.35 27.13
CA THR A 268 -17.04 -6.72 26.43
C THR A 268 -18.04 -7.82 26.04
N ARG A 269 -19.14 -7.44 25.38
CA ARG A 269 -20.15 -8.40 24.91
C ARG A 269 -19.57 -9.48 23.98
N ASP A 270 -18.71 -9.08 23.05
CA ASP A 270 -18.23 -9.93 21.95
C ASP A 270 -16.72 -10.24 22.01
N GLY A 271 -16.04 -9.83 23.08
CA GLY A 271 -14.59 -10.01 23.22
C GLY A 271 -14.01 -9.15 24.33
N TYR A 272 -12.94 -8.42 24.03
CA TYR A 272 -12.22 -7.59 25.00
C TYR A 272 -11.87 -6.21 24.42
N THR A 273 -11.78 -5.20 25.29
CA THR A 273 -11.12 -3.94 24.98
C THR A 273 -9.62 -4.18 24.82
N CYS A 274 -8.91 -3.34 24.06
CA CYS A 274 -7.46 -3.51 23.88
C CYS A 274 -6.68 -2.55 24.80
N PRO A 275 -5.77 -3.05 25.66
CA PRO A 275 -4.96 -2.23 26.54
C PRO A 275 -3.65 -1.77 25.90
N CYS A 276 -3.53 -1.81 24.56
CA CYS A 276 -2.26 -1.50 23.89
C CYS A 276 -1.86 -0.02 23.86
N GLY A 277 -2.64 0.86 24.49
CA GLY A 277 -2.41 2.32 24.54
C GLY A 277 -2.80 3.06 23.26
N VAL A 278 -3.20 2.36 22.19
CA VAL A 278 -3.69 2.97 20.94
C VAL A 278 -5.19 3.22 21.06
N ALA A 279 -5.65 4.41 20.66
CA ALA A 279 -7.07 4.71 20.56
C ALA A 279 -7.75 3.83 19.50
N HIS A 280 -8.85 3.18 19.87
CA HIS A 280 -9.65 2.33 18.98
C HIS A 280 -11.03 2.93 18.75
N THR A 281 -11.60 2.68 17.56
CA THR A 281 -12.94 3.18 17.17
C THR A 281 -14.08 2.32 17.72
N HIS A 282 -13.77 1.16 18.29
CA HIS A 282 -14.75 0.20 18.79
C HIS A 282 -14.40 -0.20 20.21
N GLU A 283 -15.41 -0.38 21.04
CA GLU A 283 -15.28 -0.88 22.41
C GLU A 283 -14.66 -2.28 22.41
N THR A 284 -15.27 -3.23 21.69
CA THR A 284 -14.67 -4.54 21.41
C THR A 284 -13.57 -4.38 20.36
N THR A 285 -12.32 -4.51 20.77
CA THR A 285 -11.18 -4.43 19.85
C THR A 285 -10.50 -5.79 19.66
N LEU A 286 -10.56 -6.65 20.66
CA LEU A 286 -9.92 -7.95 20.66
C LEU A 286 -10.97 -9.06 20.74
N PHE A 287 -10.73 -10.18 20.06
CA PHE A 287 -11.55 -11.38 20.20
C PHE A 287 -10.69 -12.63 20.18
N ILE A 288 -11.11 -13.66 20.92
CA ILE A 288 -10.46 -14.98 20.91
C ILE A 288 -11.24 -15.87 19.94
N SER A 289 -10.56 -16.35 18.91
CA SER A 289 -11.16 -17.27 17.94
C SER A 289 -11.48 -18.63 18.57
N LYS A 290 -12.33 -19.43 17.92
CA LYS A 290 -12.63 -20.82 18.30
C LYS A 290 -11.39 -21.72 18.44
N ARG A 291 -10.24 -21.32 17.89
CA ARG A 291 -8.95 -22.04 17.98
C ARG A 291 -8.08 -21.55 19.15
N GLY A 292 -8.62 -20.73 20.06
CA GLY A 292 -7.87 -20.19 21.19
C GLY A 292 -6.77 -19.20 20.78
N LYS A 293 -6.95 -18.49 19.67
CA LYS A 293 -6.02 -17.42 19.23
C LYS A 293 -6.68 -16.06 19.34
N LEU A 294 -5.96 -15.09 19.89
CA LEU A 294 -6.36 -13.69 20.00
C LEU A 294 -6.14 -12.95 18.69
N PHE A 295 -7.14 -12.20 18.25
CA PHE A 295 -7.07 -11.30 17.10
C PHE A 295 -7.51 -9.91 17.51
N SER A 296 -6.99 -8.89 16.82
CA SER A 296 -7.55 -7.54 16.89
C SER A 296 -8.43 -7.26 15.66
N LEU A 297 -9.61 -6.69 15.91
CA LEU A 297 -10.51 -6.16 14.87
C LEU A 297 -9.95 -4.88 14.25
N SER A 298 -9.09 -4.15 14.97
CA SER A 298 -8.49 -2.92 14.48
C SER A 298 -7.14 -3.22 13.81
N PRO A 299 -6.96 -2.95 12.51
CA PRO A 299 -5.66 -3.07 11.85
C PRO A 299 -4.64 -2.03 12.35
N ARG A 300 -5.09 -1.02 13.11
CA ARG A 300 -4.25 0.00 13.75
C ARG A 300 -3.77 -0.42 15.15
N CYS A 301 -4.25 -1.55 15.68
CA CYS A 301 -3.85 -2.02 16.99
C CYS A 301 -2.40 -2.51 17.00
N ALA A 302 -1.64 -2.18 18.04
CA ALA A 302 -0.28 -2.68 18.23
C ALA A 302 -0.23 -4.21 18.38
N TRP A 303 -1.36 -4.83 18.76
CA TRP A 303 -1.52 -6.28 18.85
C TRP A 303 -2.14 -6.90 17.58
N TYR A 304 -2.30 -6.15 16.49
CA TYR A 304 -2.85 -6.68 15.24
C TYR A 304 -1.90 -7.71 14.60
N THR A 305 -2.47 -8.85 14.20
CA THR A 305 -1.77 -9.90 13.45
C THR A 305 -2.78 -10.70 12.64
N THR A 306 -2.38 -11.17 11.46
CA THR A 306 -3.22 -12.02 10.60
C THR A 306 -3.23 -13.48 11.04
N ARG A 307 -2.27 -13.89 11.89
CA ARG A 307 -2.14 -15.28 12.37
C ARG A 307 -2.79 -15.52 13.74
N GLY A 308 -3.11 -14.44 14.44
CA GLY A 308 -3.55 -14.46 15.83
C GLY A 308 -2.39 -14.72 16.81
N TRP A 309 -2.52 -14.23 18.03
CA TRP A 309 -1.60 -14.52 19.14
C TRP A 309 -2.12 -15.71 19.95
N ASP A 310 -1.24 -16.57 20.42
CA ASP A 310 -1.53 -17.33 21.65
C ASP A 310 -1.02 -16.57 22.87
N ALA A 311 -1.30 -17.11 24.06
CA ALA A 311 -0.87 -16.51 25.32
C ALA A 311 0.65 -16.29 25.36
N PHE A 312 1.46 -17.27 24.95
CA PHE A 312 2.91 -17.14 24.88
C PHE A 312 3.34 -16.03 23.90
N GLY A 313 2.75 -15.99 22.70
CA GLY A 313 3.04 -14.93 21.74
C GLY A 313 2.67 -13.54 22.27
N LEU A 314 1.55 -13.42 22.97
CA LEU A 314 1.12 -12.18 23.60
C LEU A 314 2.05 -11.77 24.76
N TYR A 315 2.51 -12.73 25.57
CA TYR A 315 3.51 -12.51 26.61
C TYR A 315 4.84 -12.01 26.05
N VAL A 316 5.33 -12.66 24.99
CA VAL A 316 6.55 -12.23 24.28
C VAL A 316 6.40 -10.80 23.75
N LEU A 317 5.25 -10.49 23.14
CA LEU A 317 4.96 -9.15 22.62
C LEU A 317 4.93 -8.09 23.73
N THR A 318 4.19 -8.34 24.80
CA THR A 318 3.87 -7.33 25.82
C THR A 318 4.95 -7.17 26.89
N GLN A 319 5.57 -8.26 27.33
CA GLN A 319 6.54 -8.26 28.43
C GLN A 319 7.99 -8.21 27.96
N HIS A 320 8.27 -8.61 26.71
CA HIS A 320 9.62 -8.75 26.18
C HIS A 320 9.84 -8.01 24.86
N GLY A 321 8.93 -7.09 24.48
CA GLY A 321 9.09 -6.28 23.26
C GLY A 321 9.24 -7.13 21.99
N ASN A 322 8.55 -8.28 21.95
CA ASN A 322 8.64 -9.29 20.90
C ASN A 322 9.97 -10.08 20.83
N ASP A 323 10.80 -10.07 21.88
CA ASP A 323 12.02 -10.90 21.99
C ASP A 323 11.71 -12.27 22.62
N VAL A 324 11.54 -13.28 21.74
CA VAL A 324 11.30 -14.68 22.13
C VAL A 324 12.42 -15.24 23.00
N ARG A 325 13.68 -14.85 22.78
CA ARG A 325 14.82 -15.39 23.55
C ARG A 325 14.83 -14.83 24.97
N ALA A 326 14.48 -13.57 25.15
CA ALA A 326 14.32 -12.97 26.48
C ALA A 326 13.19 -13.66 27.25
N ALA A 327 12.03 -13.83 26.63
CA ALA A 327 10.89 -14.54 27.22
C ALA A 327 11.25 -15.98 27.62
N LEU A 328 11.95 -16.72 26.75
CA LEU A 328 12.39 -18.08 27.06
C LEU A 328 13.37 -18.14 28.22
N ARG A 329 14.29 -17.17 28.35
CA ARG A 329 15.20 -17.09 29.52
C ARG A 329 14.44 -16.83 30.82
N THR A 330 13.35 -16.07 30.75
CA THR A 330 12.51 -15.78 31.92
C THR A 330 11.63 -16.96 32.33
N LEU A 331 11.03 -17.67 31.36
CA LEU A 331 10.11 -18.78 31.63
C LEU A 331 10.80 -20.13 31.85
N ASN A 332 11.94 -20.32 31.20
CA ASN A 332 12.81 -21.46 31.42
C ASN A 332 14.19 -20.91 31.76
N PRO A 333 14.35 -20.30 32.96
CA PRO A 333 15.66 -20.04 33.49
C PRO A 333 16.22 -21.43 33.73
N ARG A 334 16.94 -21.97 32.74
CA ARG A 334 17.85 -23.06 33.00
C ARG A 334 18.59 -22.59 34.22
N THR A 335 18.43 -23.29 35.33
CA THR A 335 19.41 -23.27 36.40
C THR A 335 20.69 -23.54 35.64
N ARG A 336 21.43 -22.49 35.30
CA ARG A 336 22.87 -22.59 35.30
C ARG A 336 23.08 -23.12 36.69
N ALA A 337 23.25 -24.44 36.80
CA ALA A 337 23.93 -25.01 37.94
C ALA A 337 25.09 -24.03 38.15
N PRO A 338 25.17 -23.35 39.31
CA PRO A 338 26.21 -22.36 39.53
C PRO A 338 27.46 -23.03 39.03
N GLN A 339 28.05 -22.49 37.95
CA GLN A 339 29.24 -23.09 37.37
C GLN A 339 30.16 -23.26 38.58
N PRO A 340 30.51 -24.50 38.98
CA PRO A 340 31.32 -24.68 40.16
C PRO A 340 32.52 -23.78 39.95
N ALA A 341 32.78 -22.88 40.90
CA ALA A 341 33.66 -21.73 40.72
C ALA A 341 35.12 -22.09 40.35
N GLY A 342 35.43 -23.37 40.12
CA GLY A 342 36.71 -23.89 39.64
C GLY A 342 36.64 -24.86 38.46
N ALA A 343 35.49 -25.11 37.81
CA ALA A 343 35.48 -25.88 36.55
C ALA A 343 35.87 -24.96 35.40
N CYS A 344 37.17 -24.71 35.31
CA CYS A 344 37.84 -24.33 34.08
C CYS A 344 37.54 -25.43 33.05
N TYR A 345 36.40 -25.32 32.35
CA TYR A 345 36.30 -26.00 31.05
C TYR A 345 37.55 -25.57 30.29
N PRO A 346 38.37 -26.51 29.78
CA PRO A 346 39.41 -26.13 28.84
C PRO A 346 38.68 -25.25 27.81
N PRO A 347 39.15 -24.00 27.59
CA PRO A 347 38.44 -23.09 26.70
C PRO A 347 38.16 -23.90 25.45
N HIS A 348 36.88 -24.04 25.07
CA HIS A 348 36.55 -24.40 23.70
C HIS A 348 37.49 -23.53 22.89
N PRO A 349 38.44 -24.12 22.13
CA PRO A 349 39.54 -23.37 21.53
C PRO A 349 38.86 -22.19 20.90
N ALA A 350 39.11 -21.00 21.47
CA ALA A 350 38.29 -19.85 21.19
C ALA A 350 38.25 -19.81 19.67
N ASP A 351 37.07 -19.87 19.07
CA ASP A 351 36.92 -19.62 17.65
C ASP A 351 37.46 -18.20 17.50
N GLY A 352 38.78 -18.12 17.26
CA GLY A 352 39.55 -16.90 17.36
C GLY A 352 38.84 -15.91 16.45
N PRO A 353 38.70 -14.65 16.88
CA PRO A 353 37.76 -13.70 16.28
C PRO A 353 37.74 -13.85 14.77
N GLN A 354 36.75 -14.59 14.27
CA GLN A 354 36.76 -14.99 12.86
C GLN A 354 36.74 -13.69 12.09
N ARG A 355 37.78 -13.48 11.26
CA ARG A 355 37.93 -12.22 10.52
C ARG A 355 36.61 -11.99 9.77
N PRO A 356 36.09 -10.76 9.70
CA PRO A 356 34.83 -10.46 9.00
C PRO A 356 34.73 -11.12 7.61
N ALA A 357 35.85 -11.23 6.90
CA ALA A 357 35.96 -11.95 5.62
C ALA A 357 35.60 -13.45 5.70
N GLN A 358 36.05 -14.16 6.73
CA GLN A 358 35.73 -15.59 6.92
C GLN A 358 34.25 -15.80 7.26
N ARG A 359 33.66 -14.88 8.04
CA ARG A 359 32.21 -14.91 8.32
C ARG A 359 31.41 -14.66 7.04
N ALA A 360 31.82 -13.69 6.22
CA ALA A 360 31.19 -13.42 4.93
C ALA A 360 31.30 -14.63 3.98
N GLN A 361 32.45 -15.29 3.93
CA GLN A 361 32.66 -16.47 3.09
C GLN A 361 31.82 -17.67 3.54
N ARG A 362 31.73 -17.94 4.86
CA ARG A 362 30.83 -18.98 5.40
C ARG A 362 29.36 -18.66 5.10
N ALA A 363 28.93 -17.42 5.30
CA ALA A 363 27.57 -17.00 4.98
C ALA A 363 27.26 -17.14 3.49
N ALA A 364 28.22 -16.80 2.61
CA ALA A 364 28.08 -16.97 1.16
C ALA A 364 27.99 -18.46 0.77
N SER A 365 28.84 -19.32 1.34
CA SER A 365 28.80 -20.78 1.12
C SER A 365 27.48 -21.39 1.61
N GLU A 366 27.01 -21.01 2.80
CA GLU A 366 25.73 -21.49 3.33
C GLU A 366 24.55 -21.01 2.47
N ALA A 367 24.61 -19.76 1.98
CA ALA A 367 23.60 -19.23 1.06
C ALA A 367 23.59 -19.97 -0.27
N GLN A 368 24.76 -20.33 -0.81
CA GLN A 368 24.90 -21.11 -2.04
C GLN A 368 24.34 -22.53 -1.86
N HIS A 369 24.72 -23.23 -0.80
CA HIS A 369 24.19 -24.55 -0.46
C HIS A 369 22.65 -24.53 -0.33
N LYS A 370 22.09 -23.49 0.30
CA LYS A 370 20.63 -23.28 0.38
C LYS A 370 19.97 -22.99 -0.97
N ARG A 371 20.68 -22.41 -1.94
CA ARG A 371 20.16 -22.21 -3.31
C ARG A 371 20.15 -23.52 -4.08
N GLU A 372 21.25 -24.28 -4.01
CA GLU A 372 21.39 -25.60 -4.65
C GLU A 372 20.36 -26.60 -4.10
N ALA A 373 20.20 -26.67 -2.78
CA ALA A 373 19.20 -27.54 -2.16
C ALA A 373 17.76 -27.20 -2.60
N ARG A 374 17.44 -25.90 -2.75
CA ARG A 374 16.12 -25.46 -3.24
C ARG A 374 15.93 -25.76 -4.74
N ALA A 375 16.98 -25.59 -5.55
CA ALA A 375 16.94 -25.93 -6.97
C ALA A 375 16.74 -27.44 -7.18
N ALA A 376 17.45 -28.28 -6.43
CA ALA A 376 17.30 -29.73 -6.45
C ALA A 376 15.89 -30.17 -6.01
N ALA A 377 15.36 -29.57 -4.93
CA ALA A 377 14.00 -29.85 -4.48
C ALA A 377 12.94 -29.44 -5.52
N ALA A 378 13.09 -28.29 -6.16
CA ALA A 378 12.20 -27.83 -7.22
C ALA A 378 12.24 -28.73 -8.46
N ALA A 379 13.44 -29.17 -8.88
CA ALA A 379 13.61 -30.11 -9.98
C ALA A 379 12.95 -31.46 -9.68
N ALA A 380 13.14 -31.99 -8.48
CA ALA A 380 12.50 -33.24 -8.04
C ALA A 380 10.96 -33.12 -8.04
N GLN A 381 10.43 -31.98 -7.58
CA GLN A 381 8.99 -31.72 -7.60
C GLN A 381 8.42 -31.61 -9.02
N LEU A 382 9.11 -30.92 -9.94
CA LEU A 382 8.70 -30.83 -11.34
C LEU A 382 8.72 -32.20 -12.03
N ALA A 383 9.73 -33.03 -11.77
CA ALA A 383 9.78 -34.41 -12.27
C ALA A 383 8.62 -35.26 -11.74
N GLN A 384 8.25 -35.10 -10.46
CA GLN A 384 7.08 -35.76 -9.89
C GLN A 384 5.77 -35.29 -10.54
N ILE A 385 5.63 -33.99 -10.81
CA ILE A 385 4.48 -33.41 -11.51
C ILE A 385 4.38 -33.97 -12.94
N ASP A 386 5.48 -33.99 -13.70
CA ASP A 386 5.52 -34.55 -15.07
C ASP A 386 5.09 -36.02 -15.08
N ALA A 387 5.68 -36.83 -14.20
CA ALA A 387 5.32 -38.24 -14.08
C ALA A 387 3.83 -38.44 -13.74
N THR A 388 3.27 -37.61 -12.86
CA THR A 388 1.85 -37.71 -12.49
C THR A 388 0.94 -37.28 -13.63
N LEU A 389 1.27 -36.17 -14.31
CA LEU A 389 0.49 -35.65 -15.44
C LEU A 389 0.41 -36.63 -16.61
N ARG A 390 1.51 -37.32 -16.93
CA ARG A 390 1.57 -38.32 -18.01
C ARG A 390 0.69 -39.54 -17.73
N LEU A 391 0.40 -39.82 -16.46
CA LEU A 391 -0.43 -40.94 -16.03
C LEU A 391 -1.91 -40.55 -15.81
N ASP A 392 -2.25 -39.26 -15.84
CA ASP A 392 -3.61 -38.77 -15.58
C ASP A 392 -4.43 -38.68 -16.89
N ASP A 393 -5.03 -39.80 -17.25
CA ASP A 393 -5.93 -39.98 -18.41
C ASP A 393 -7.23 -39.16 -18.32
N ARG A 394 -7.58 -38.66 -17.14
CA ARG A 394 -8.78 -37.82 -16.91
C ARG A 394 -8.59 -36.37 -17.36
N LEU A 395 -7.35 -35.93 -17.58
CA LEU A 395 -7.08 -34.56 -18.03
C LEU A 395 -7.43 -34.40 -19.51
N PRO A 396 -8.23 -33.38 -19.89
CA PRO A 396 -8.44 -33.06 -21.30
C PRO A 396 -7.12 -32.79 -22.03
N THR A 397 -6.99 -33.20 -23.29
CA THR A 397 -5.76 -33.05 -24.10
C THR A 397 -5.22 -31.62 -24.10
N ARG A 398 -6.09 -30.60 -24.17
CA ARG A 398 -5.71 -29.18 -24.09
C ARG A 398 -4.98 -28.83 -22.77
N ALA A 399 -5.37 -29.45 -21.66
CA ALA A 399 -4.77 -29.23 -20.35
C ALA A 399 -3.43 -29.96 -20.24
N GLN A 400 -3.33 -31.18 -20.78
CA GLN A 400 -2.07 -31.94 -20.86
C GLN A 400 -1.03 -31.20 -21.70
N LEU A 401 -1.40 -30.72 -22.89
CA LEU A 401 -0.50 -29.95 -23.77
C LEU A 401 -0.02 -28.65 -23.11
N LEU A 402 -0.92 -27.91 -22.45
CA LEU A 402 -0.51 -26.72 -21.69
C LEU A 402 0.41 -27.09 -20.52
N ALA A 403 0.14 -28.19 -19.81
CA ALA A 403 0.96 -28.64 -18.70
C ALA A 403 2.38 -29.00 -19.14
N MET A 404 2.52 -29.72 -20.26
CA MET A 404 3.82 -30.03 -20.87
C MET A 404 4.58 -28.75 -21.25
N LEU A 405 3.90 -27.78 -21.87
CA LEU A 405 4.51 -26.48 -22.19
C LEU A 405 5.01 -25.75 -20.93
N LEU A 406 4.21 -25.76 -19.86
CA LEU A 406 4.59 -25.11 -18.60
C LEU A 406 5.75 -25.83 -17.90
N LEU A 407 5.83 -27.16 -18.00
CA LEU A 407 6.93 -27.94 -17.44
C LEU A 407 8.25 -27.70 -18.16
N ASP A 408 8.22 -27.47 -19.48
CA ASP A 408 9.41 -27.19 -20.30
C ASP A 408 10.16 -25.92 -19.85
N HIS A 409 9.47 -25.00 -19.18
CA HIS A 409 10.10 -23.83 -18.55
C HIS A 409 10.99 -24.17 -17.34
N GLY A 410 10.93 -25.39 -16.78
CA GLY A 410 11.83 -25.84 -15.70
C GLY A 410 11.64 -25.11 -14.36
N HIS A 411 10.48 -24.50 -14.12
CA HIS A 411 10.22 -23.70 -12.93
C HIS A 411 8.88 -24.04 -12.25
N LEU A 412 8.87 -24.05 -10.91
CA LEU A 412 7.64 -24.22 -10.12
C LEU A 412 6.63 -23.07 -10.29
N GLN A 413 7.12 -21.92 -10.75
CA GLN A 413 6.30 -20.76 -11.10
C GLN A 413 6.63 -20.31 -12.52
N VAL A 414 5.64 -20.32 -13.39
CA VAL A 414 5.80 -20.00 -14.81
C VAL A 414 4.96 -18.78 -15.14
N ARG A 415 5.56 -17.80 -15.81
CA ARG A 415 4.89 -16.57 -16.23
C ARG A 415 4.76 -16.56 -17.74
N THR A 416 3.57 -16.91 -18.24
CA THR A 416 3.25 -16.88 -19.66
C THR A 416 1.96 -16.11 -19.90
N THR A 417 1.85 -15.39 -21.01
CA THR A 417 0.58 -14.75 -21.43
C THR A 417 -0.28 -15.80 -22.13
N ASN A 418 -1.61 -15.60 -22.16
CA ASN A 418 -2.47 -16.50 -22.93
C ASN A 418 -2.07 -16.49 -24.41
N ALA A 419 -1.78 -15.30 -24.96
CA ALA A 419 -1.33 -15.12 -26.34
C ALA A 419 -0.04 -15.90 -26.67
N ALA A 420 0.97 -15.86 -25.78
CA ALA A 420 2.23 -16.57 -26.00
C ALA A 420 2.04 -18.09 -25.96
N ALA A 421 1.32 -18.61 -24.97
CA ALA A 421 1.01 -20.04 -24.89
C ALA A 421 0.12 -20.51 -26.06
N ALA A 422 -0.83 -19.67 -26.48
CA ALA A 422 -1.71 -19.92 -27.62
C ALA A 422 -0.92 -20.02 -28.93
N ALA A 423 0.03 -19.10 -29.14
CA ALA A 423 0.91 -19.12 -30.30
C ALA A 423 1.80 -20.38 -30.32
N GLN A 424 2.37 -20.77 -29.19
CA GLN A 424 3.21 -21.97 -29.09
C GLN A 424 2.44 -23.27 -29.31
N LEU A 425 1.18 -23.34 -28.85
CA LEU A 425 0.32 -24.51 -29.02
C LEU A 425 -0.58 -24.42 -30.28
N ALA A 426 -0.36 -23.43 -31.14
CA ALA A 426 -1.16 -23.16 -32.34
C ALA A 426 -2.68 -23.23 -32.10
N CYS A 427 -3.16 -22.61 -31.02
CA CYS A 427 -4.57 -22.61 -30.63
C CYS A 427 -5.08 -21.21 -30.23
N SER A 428 -6.36 -21.10 -29.88
CA SER A 428 -6.91 -19.81 -29.43
C SER A 428 -6.53 -19.49 -27.98
N GLU A 429 -6.41 -18.20 -27.64
CA GLU A 429 -6.23 -17.77 -26.24
C GLU A 429 -7.33 -18.28 -25.30
N ARG A 430 -8.55 -18.43 -25.82
CA ARG A 430 -9.69 -18.96 -25.07
C ARG A 430 -9.46 -20.44 -24.72
N THR A 431 -8.87 -21.22 -25.63
CA THR A 431 -8.46 -22.62 -25.37
C THR A 431 -7.46 -22.67 -24.22
N ILE A 432 -6.47 -21.77 -24.19
CA ILE A 432 -5.49 -21.66 -23.11
C ILE A 432 -6.17 -21.33 -21.77
N GLN A 433 -7.12 -20.39 -21.75
CA GLN A 433 -7.87 -20.06 -20.54
C GLN A 433 -8.64 -21.27 -19.98
N TYR A 434 -9.24 -22.09 -20.85
CA TYR A 434 -9.91 -23.32 -20.43
C TYR A 434 -8.93 -24.38 -19.94
N ALA A 435 -7.81 -24.58 -20.65
CA ALA A 435 -6.76 -25.49 -20.22
C ALA A 435 -6.22 -25.15 -18.82
N PHE A 436 -6.00 -23.87 -18.51
CA PHE A 436 -5.64 -23.44 -17.16
C PHE A 436 -6.72 -23.78 -16.12
N ARG A 437 -8.00 -23.58 -16.45
CA ARG A 437 -9.11 -23.93 -15.53
C ARG A 437 -9.20 -25.43 -15.28
N ASP A 438 -8.94 -26.23 -16.30
CA ASP A 438 -8.93 -27.69 -16.20
C ASP A 438 -7.79 -28.15 -15.28
N LEU A 439 -6.58 -27.57 -15.42
CA LEU A 439 -5.47 -27.83 -14.50
C LEU A 439 -5.76 -27.39 -13.05
N GLU A 440 -6.44 -26.25 -12.84
CA GLU A 440 -6.85 -25.79 -11.51
C GLU A 440 -7.86 -26.77 -10.88
N ARG A 441 -8.84 -27.24 -11.66
CA ARG A 441 -9.87 -28.18 -11.19
C ARG A 441 -9.29 -29.54 -10.82
N SER A 442 -8.30 -30.01 -11.58
CA SER A 442 -7.57 -31.25 -11.29
C SER A 442 -6.54 -31.11 -10.18
N GLY A 443 -6.35 -29.90 -9.63
CA GLY A 443 -5.50 -29.67 -8.45
C GLY A 443 -4.01 -29.61 -8.73
N TYR A 444 -3.58 -29.50 -9.99
CA TYR A 444 -2.15 -29.42 -10.35
C TYR A 444 -1.50 -28.08 -10.04
N GLY A 445 -2.30 -27.03 -9.81
CA GLY A 445 -1.76 -25.72 -9.52
C GLY A 445 -2.81 -24.63 -9.41
N ARG A 446 -2.32 -23.39 -9.35
CA ARG A 446 -3.17 -22.19 -9.33
C ARG A 446 -2.62 -21.12 -10.24
N ARG A 447 -3.53 -20.45 -10.95
CA ARG A 447 -3.23 -19.27 -11.75
C ARG A 447 -3.44 -18.00 -10.94
N THR A 448 -2.44 -17.12 -10.94
CA THR A 448 -2.52 -15.76 -10.41
C THR A 448 -2.34 -14.74 -11.54
N GLY A 449 -3.27 -13.79 -11.67
CA GLY A 449 -3.26 -12.81 -12.78
C GLY A 449 -3.87 -13.31 -14.10
N GLY A 450 -3.92 -12.41 -15.10
CA GLY A 450 -4.40 -12.71 -16.45
C GLY A 450 -5.88 -13.10 -16.57
N ARG A 451 -6.72 -12.76 -15.58
CA ARG A 451 -8.19 -12.98 -15.59
C ARG A 451 -8.97 -11.74 -16.03
N GLY A 452 -8.30 -10.73 -16.59
CA GLY A 452 -8.94 -9.48 -16.99
C GLY A 452 -9.84 -9.65 -18.22
N GLY A 453 -10.93 -8.88 -18.29
CA GLY A 453 -11.77 -8.80 -19.50
C GLY A 453 -11.01 -8.25 -20.72
N ALA A 454 -11.68 -8.08 -21.86
CA ALA A 454 -11.07 -7.72 -23.15
C ALA A 454 -10.03 -6.58 -23.10
N ALA A 455 -10.18 -5.60 -22.19
CA ALA A 455 -9.24 -4.50 -22.00
C ALA A 455 -7.90 -4.87 -21.31
N ARG A 456 -7.73 -6.10 -20.79
CA ARG A 456 -6.54 -6.60 -20.08
C ARG A 456 -6.06 -7.97 -20.59
N ALA A 457 -6.42 -8.34 -21.81
CA ALA A 457 -6.15 -9.66 -22.40
C ALA A 457 -4.64 -10.04 -22.43
N ASN A 458 -3.74 -9.05 -22.39
CA ASN A 458 -2.29 -9.24 -22.54
C ASN A 458 -1.49 -9.29 -21.23
N GLU A 459 -2.10 -9.29 -20.05
CA GLU A 459 -1.33 -9.42 -18.80
C GLU A 459 -0.83 -10.86 -18.61
N ALA A 460 0.47 -11.02 -18.35
CA ALA A 460 1.07 -12.32 -18.05
C ALA A 460 0.37 -12.97 -16.85
N ALA A 461 0.00 -14.24 -17.00
CA ALA A 461 -0.49 -15.05 -15.90
C ALA A 461 0.68 -15.80 -15.27
N CYS A 462 0.74 -15.82 -13.95
CA CYS A 462 1.68 -16.65 -13.22
C CYS A 462 0.97 -17.94 -12.81
N TRP A 463 1.38 -19.06 -13.39
CA TRP A 463 1.02 -20.40 -12.94
C TRP A 463 1.95 -20.83 -11.82
N THR A 464 1.40 -21.36 -10.73
CA THR A 464 2.16 -21.96 -9.64
C THR A 464 1.70 -23.40 -9.48
N TRP A 465 2.62 -24.35 -9.64
CA TRP A 465 2.34 -25.75 -9.42
C TRP A 465 2.01 -26.01 -7.94
N ALA A 466 1.05 -26.89 -7.69
CA ALA A 466 0.73 -27.35 -6.34
C ALA A 466 1.70 -28.43 -5.90
N ASP A 467 1.85 -28.61 -4.58
CA ASP A 467 2.46 -29.83 -4.05
C ASP A 467 1.50 -30.98 -4.35
N VAL A 468 1.86 -31.80 -5.35
CA VAL A 468 1.05 -32.96 -5.74
C VAL A 468 0.97 -33.87 -4.52
N PRO A 469 -0.24 -34.12 -3.96
CA PRO A 469 -0.40 -35.13 -2.92
C PRO A 469 0.17 -36.43 -3.48
N ARG A 470 0.98 -37.18 -2.71
CA ARG A 470 1.43 -38.52 -3.13
C ARG A 470 0.19 -39.35 -3.45
N VAL A 471 -0.17 -39.46 -4.72
CA VAL A 471 -1.30 -40.26 -5.16
C VAL A 471 -0.91 -41.70 -4.86
N GLN A 472 -1.51 -42.29 -3.82
CA GLN A 472 -1.52 -43.74 -3.69
C GLN A 472 -2.42 -44.25 -4.82
N VAL A 473 -1.78 -44.81 -5.85
CA VAL A 473 -2.47 -45.45 -6.98
C VAL A 473 -3.40 -46.52 -6.40
N GLY A 474 -4.73 -46.29 -6.47
CA GLY A 474 -5.74 -47.28 -6.07
C GLY A 474 -6.88 -46.79 -5.16
N THR A 475 -6.85 -45.57 -4.60
CA THR A 475 -7.95 -45.05 -3.78
C THR A 475 -8.62 -43.83 -4.41
N ALA A 476 -9.95 -43.86 -4.49
CA ALA A 476 -10.76 -42.74 -4.98
C ALA A 476 -10.48 -41.48 -4.13
N VAL A 477 -9.82 -40.49 -4.74
CA VAL A 477 -9.44 -39.24 -4.08
C VAL A 477 -10.71 -38.41 -3.85
N THR A 478 -11.10 -38.28 -2.58
CA THR A 478 -12.03 -37.22 -2.16
C THR A 478 -11.24 -35.91 -2.14
N ALA A 479 -11.74 -34.90 -2.86
CA ALA A 479 -11.08 -33.59 -2.95
C ALA A 479 -10.80 -33.01 -1.54
N PRO A 480 -9.61 -32.42 -1.30
CA PRO A 480 -9.33 -31.82 0.00
C PRO A 480 -10.32 -30.69 0.32
N GLN A 481 -10.90 -30.74 1.53
CA GLN A 481 -11.97 -29.87 2.05
C GLN A 481 -11.55 -28.39 2.29
N GLY A 482 -10.58 -27.87 1.53
CA GLY A 482 -10.22 -26.45 1.49
C GLY A 482 -10.78 -25.70 0.28
N ALA A 483 -11.52 -26.37 -0.61
CA ALA A 483 -12.08 -25.81 -1.83
C ALA A 483 -13.57 -25.47 -1.66
N VAL A 484 -13.89 -24.42 -0.88
CA VAL A 484 -15.21 -23.79 -0.91
C VAL A 484 -15.13 -22.49 -1.71
N CYS A 485 -15.77 -22.53 -2.88
CA CYS A 485 -16.11 -21.51 -3.87
C CYS A 485 -15.87 -20.01 -3.59
N ALA A 486 -15.22 -19.36 -4.56
CA ALA A 486 -15.71 -18.12 -5.18
C ALA A 486 -16.04 -18.42 -6.66
N LEU A 487 -17.08 -19.23 -6.86
CA LEU A 487 -17.77 -19.40 -8.13
C LEU A 487 -19.02 -18.54 -8.04
N ASP A 488 -18.97 -17.35 -8.64
CA ASP A 488 -20.15 -16.70 -9.20
C ASP A 488 -19.65 -15.76 -10.30
N ILE A 489 -20.20 -15.98 -11.50
CA ILE A 489 -20.39 -15.08 -12.66
C ILE A 489 -20.18 -15.87 -13.97
N TYR A 490 -21.28 -15.92 -14.74
CA TYR A 490 -21.58 -16.61 -16.01
C TYR A 490 -22.03 -18.08 -15.91
N LYS A 491 -23.30 -18.27 -15.50
CA LYS A 491 -24.18 -19.20 -16.21
C LYS A 491 -24.62 -18.51 -17.50
N HIS A 492 -24.02 -18.90 -18.62
CA HIS A 492 -24.67 -18.78 -19.93
C HIS A 492 -24.91 -20.21 -20.40
N ASP A 493 -26.19 -20.59 -20.39
CA ASP A 493 -26.68 -21.72 -21.18
C ASP A 493 -26.47 -21.37 -22.64
N HIS A 494 -25.55 -22.10 -23.27
CA HIS A 494 -25.60 -22.35 -24.70
C HIS A 494 -25.44 -23.86 -24.86
N ASP A 495 -26.56 -24.53 -25.14
CA ASP A 495 -26.55 -25.78 -25.88
C ASP A 495 -25.85 -25.52 -27.21
N LEU A 496 -24.61 -25.98 -27.32
CA LEU A 496 -23.94 -26.22 -28.59
C LEU A 496 -23.29 -27.59 -28.47
N THR A 497 -23.77 -28.50 -29.30
CA THR A 497 -23.31 -29.88 -29.39
C THR A 497 -21.82 -29.94 -29.73
N GLN A 498 -21.15 -30.91 -29.13
CA GLN A 498 -19.72 -31.18 -29.11
C GLN A 498 -19.08 -31.35 -30.50
N GLU A 499 -19.87 -31.56 -31.56
CA GLU A 499 -19.40 -31.87 -32.92
C GLU A 499 -19.00 -30.64 -33.76
N ALA A 500 -19.35 -29.42 -33.36
CA ALA A 500 -19.09 -28.22 -34.20
C ALA A 500 -17.65 -27.68 -34.10
N CYS A 501 -16.85 -28.11 -33.13
CA CYS A 501 -15.48 -27.59 -32.91
C CYS A 501 -14.36 -28.46 -33.48
N GLU A 502 -14.66 -29.61 -34.11
CA GLU A 502 -13.66 -30.58 -34.57
C GLU A 502 -13.41 -30.57 -36.09
N ARG A 503 -13.95 -29.60 -36.85
CA ARG A 503 -13.60 -29.46 -38.28
C ARG A 503 -12.35 -28.61 -38.48
N PRO A 504 -11.28 -29.11 -39.12
CA PRO A 504 -10.17 -28.27 -39.52
C PRO A 504 -10.63 -27.33 -40.64
N ALA A 505 -10.41 -26.03 -40.45
CA ALA A 505 -10.59 -25.05 -41.52
C ALA A 505 -9.53 -25.30 -42.60
N ALA A 506 -9.98 -25.58 -43.83
CA ALA A 506 -9.12 -25.59 -45.00
C ALA A 506 -8.45 -24.22 -45.17
N SER A 507 -7.12 -24.20 -45.15
CA SER A 507 -6.34 -23.00 -45.47
C SER A 507 -6.19 -22.85 -46.99
N PRO A 508 -6.22 -21.62 -47.55
CA PRO A 508 -5.78 -21.40 -48.91
C PRO A 508 -4.24 -21.36 -48.96
N SER A 509 -3.72 -21.95 -50.02
CA SER A 509 -2.29 -22.11 -50.35
C SER A 509 -1.47 -20.83 -50.18
N ALA A 510 -0.34 -20.94 -49.47
CA ALA A 510 0.84 -20.12 -49.71
C ALA A 510 2.06 -21.04 -49.72
N VAL A 511 2.71 -21.09 -50.89
CA VAL A 511 3.88 -21.88 -51.22
C VAL A 511 5.11 -21.31 -50.51
N LEU A 512 5.77 -22.10 -49.66
CA LEU A 512 7.21 -22.02 -49.37
C LEU A 512 7.76 -23.43 -49.09
N ALA A 513 8.93 -23.72 -49.66
CA ALA A 513 9.53 -25.04 -49.83
C ALA A 513 10.03 -25.70 -48.51
N PRO A 514 10.04 -27.05 -48.41
CA PRO A 514 10.71 -27.77 -47.34
C PRO A 514 12.02 -28.43 -47.81
N GLU A 515 13.15 -27.93 -47.33
CA GLU A 515 14.35 -28.74 -47.09
C GLU A 515 14.54 -28.89 -45.58
N ALA A 516 15.10 -30.02 -45.16
CA ALA A 516 15.38 -30.46 -43.78
C ALA A 516 14.24 -31.20 -43.05
N LEU A 517 13.95 -32.41 -43.55
CA LEU A 517 13.44 -33.50 -42.71
C LEU A 517 14.21 -34.78 -43.06
N ALA A 518 15.41 -34.91 -42.51
CA ALA A 518 16.15 -36.17 -42.43
C ALA A 518 17.22 -36.07 -41.34
N ALA A 519 17.44 -37.20 -40.65
CA ALA A 519 18.44 -37.45 -39.62
C ALA A 519 18.07 -37.01 -38.18
N PHE A 520 17.31 -37.87 -37.50
CA PHE A 520 17.68 -38.30 -36.15
C PHE A 520 17.18 -39.73 -35.95
N ASP A 521 17.99 -40.69 -36.38
CA ASP A 521 17.95 -42.06 -35.89
C ASP A 521 19.40 -42.56 -35.80
N ALA A 522 19.69 -43.27 -34.72
CA ALA A 522 20.96 -43.88 -34.31
C ALA A 522 22.07 -42.94 -33.80
N PHE A 523 22.41 -43.05 -32.51
CA PHE A 523 23.55 -43.90 -32.10
C PHE A 523 23.66 -43.99 -30.57
N ASP A 524 23.86 -45.22 -30.10
CA ASP A 524 24.21 -45.61 -28.75
C ASP A 524 25.70 -46.00 -28.71
N LEU A 525 26.35 -45.78 -27.55
CA LEU A 525 27.63 -46.35 -27.07
C LEU A 525 28.94 -46.11 -27.88
N VAL A 526 29.96 -45.57 -27.19
CA VAL A 526 31.26 -46.23 -26.90
C VAL A 526 32.16 -45.32 -26.04
N GLU A 527 32.85 -45.97 -25.10
CA GLU A 527 33.82 -45.48 -24.14
C GLU A 527 35.09 -44.86 -24.76
N GLY A 528 35.81 -44.06 -23.96
CA GLY A 528 37.27 -44.04 -24.01
C GLY A 528 37.95 -42.69 -24.24
N GLY A 529 38.69 -42.25 -23.21
CA GLY A 529 40.12 -42.02 -23.41
C GLY A 529 40.61 -40.63 -23.83
N GLU A 530 41.40 -40.08 -22.90
CA GLU A 530 42.66 -39.35 -23.13
C GLU A 530 42.68 -37.81 -23.11
N ARG A 531 43.67 -37.37 -22.33
CA ARG A 531 44.12 -36.01 -22.05
C ARG A 531 45.20 -35.61 -23.07
N VAL A 532 45.54 -34.31 -22.98
CA VAL A 532 46.84 -33.66 -23.29
C VAL A 532 46.93 -33.09 -24.73
N PRO A 533 47.66 -31.98 -25.00
CA PRO A 533 47.86 -30.71 -24.28
C PRO A 533 47.62 -29.46 -25.18
N SER A 534 47.69 -28.29 -24.54
CA SER A 534 47.93 -26.98 -25.15
C SER A 534 49.31 -26.87 -25.83
N PRO A 535 49.44 -26.03 -26.88
CA PRO A 535 50.65 -25.25 -27.16
C PRO A 535 50.32 -23.74 -27.23
N LEU A 536 50.98 -22.86 -26.45
CA LEU A 536 52.34 -22.28 -26.59
C LEU A 536 52.41 -21.01 -27.47
N GLY A 537 53.18 -20.03 -26.97
CA GLY A 537 53.72 -18.85 -27.66
C GLY A 537 53.14 -17.53 -27.14
N GLU A 538 53.66 -16.85 -26.10
CA GLU A 538 55.04 -16.45 -25.78
C GLU A 538 55.64 -15.46 -26.80
N LEU A 539 55.68 -14.16 -26.45
CA LEU A 539 56.77 -13.24 -26.82
C LEU A 539 56.80 -11.97 -25.91
N GLU A 540 57.80 -11.96 -25.02
CA GLU A 540 58.70 -10.87 -24.56
C GLU A 540 58.19 -9.42 -24.43
N ARG A 541 58.19 -8.82 -23.23
CA ARG A 541 59.31 -8.15 -22.51
C ARG A 541 60.03 -7.03 -23.29
N ARG A 542 59.67 -5.78 -23.01
CA ARG A 542 60.61 -4.66 -22.77
C ARG A 542 60.03 -3.70 -21.73
N GLY A 543 60.85 -3.36 -20.74
CA GLY A 543 60.50 -2.48 -19.62
C GLY A 543 60.62 -0.99 -19.95
N GLY A 544 60.02 -0.18 -19.07
CA GLY A 544 60.16 1.27 -19.06
C GLY A 544 59.47 1.86 -17.83
N ASN A 545 60.28 2.23 -16.83
CA ASN A 545 59.86 2.96 -15.64
C ASN A 545 59.22 4.31 -16.03
N ALA A 546 58.07 4.65 -15.47
CA ALA A 546 57.50 6.00 -15.50
C ALA A 546 57.02 6.40 -14.09
N LEU A 547 57.54 7.56 -13.66
CA LEU A 547 57.38 8.22 -12.37
C LEU A 547 55.97 8.77 -12.14
N PRO A 548 55.54 8.99 -10.88
CA PRO A 548 54.28 9.66 -10.55
C PRO A 548 54.39 11.21 -10.68
N PRO A 549 53.26 11.92 -10.89
CA PRO A 549 53.23 13.36 -11.13
C PRO A 549 53.40 14.21 -9.84
N PRO A 550 53.79 15.50 -9.99
CA PRO A 550 54.38 16.29 -8.91
C PRO A 550 53.37 16.96 -7.97
N CYS A 551 53.78 17.08 -6.70
CA CYS A 551 53.14 17.86 -5.65
C CYS A 551 53.27 19.37 -5.91
N LEU A 552 52.20 20.12 -5.62
CA LEU A 552 52.19 21.59 -5.56
C LEU A 552 52.77 22.10 -4.22
N PRO A 553 53.33 23.33 -4.19
CA PRO A 553 54.17 23.78 -3.09
C PRO A 553 53.39 24.34 -1.90
N ALA A 554 53.96 24.08 -0.73
CA ALA A 554 53.61 24.69 0.55
C ALA A 554 53.97 26.18 0.55
N VAL A 555 53.07 27.01 1.07
CA VAL A 555 53.33 28.42 1.37
C VAL A 555 53.74 28.53 2.83
N GLU A 556 54.87 29.20 3.04
CA GLU A 556 55.56 29.43 4.30
C GLU A 556 54.73 30.23 5.30
N ALA A 557 54.86 29.84 6.57
CA ALA A 557 54.46 30.60 7.73
C ALA A 557 55.68 31.32 8.32
N ALA A 558 55.52 32.58 8.71
CA ALA A 558 56.40 33.31 9.63
C ALA A 558 55.63 34.52 10.24
N PRO A 559 56.07 35.13 11.36
CA PRO A 559 55.46 34.91 12.68
C PRO A 559 55.22 36.22 13.48
N LEU A 560 54.98 36.09 14.81
CA LEU A 560 54.98 37.12 15.89
C LEU A 560 53.63 37.84 16.11
N ALA A 561 53.12 38.17 17.30
CA ALA A 561 53.52 38.06 18.72
C ALA A 561 52.25 38.39 19.58
N PRO A 562 52.29 38.25 20.92
CA PRO A 562 51.10 38.15 21.77
C PRO A 562 50.76 39.43 22.58
N SER A 563 49.48 39.58 22.92
CA SER A 563 48.97 40.46 23.99
C SER A 563 47.64 39.84 24.47
N GLY A 564 47.36 39.56 25.75
CA GLY A 564 47.79 40.21 26.97
C GLY A 564 46.64 41.07 27.52
N GLY A 565 45.98 40.63 28.60
CA GLY A 565 44.95 41.37 29.37
C GLY A 565 43.69 40.54 29.64
N ARG A 566 43.47 39.91 30.80
CA ARG A 566 43.04 40.48 32.11
C ARG A 566 42.07 41.66 31.95
N SER A 567 40.80 41.49 32.33
CA SER A 567 40.30 41.79 33.69
C SER A 567 38.77 41.93 33.76
N GLN A 568 38.22 41.36 34.83
CA GLN A 568 37.18 41.91 35.71
C GLN A 568 35.68 41.87 35.35
N ALA A 569 35.00 41.22 36.29
CA ALA A 569 33.59 41.25 36.66
C ALA A 569 33.04 42.65 37.01
N GLN A 570 31.73 42.80 36.83
CA GLN A 570 30.71 43.53 37.61
C GLN A 570 29.43 43.52 36.73
N GLY A 571 28.20 43.20 37.14
CA GLY A 571 27.53 43.38 38.43
C GLY A 571 26.44 44.46 38.27
N LEU A 572 25.21 44.16 38.73
CA LEU A 572 23.98 44.99 38.86
C LEU A 572 22.99 44.88 37.68
N ALA A 573 21.76 44.35 37.82
CA ALA A 573 20.65 44.52 38.78
C ALA A 573 19.75 45.76 38.54
N ASP A 574 18.46 45.46 38.37
CA ASP A 574 17.23 46.23 38.60
C ASP A 574 17.07 47.69 38.17
N ALA A 575 15.99 47.94 37.41
CA ALA A 575 15.10 49.09 37.65
C ALA A 575 13.72 48.88 36.99
N SER A 576 12.74 48.57 37.84
CA SER A 576 11.33 48.91 37.65
C SER A 576 11.13 50.43 37.85
N VAL A 577 10.11 51.03 37.20
CA VAL A 577 9.24 52.16 37.63
C VAL A 577 8.45 52.64 36.39
N LEU A 578 7.13 52.48 36.28
CA LEU A 578 5.99 53.20 36.90
C LEU A 578 5.77 54.66 36.43
N VAL A 579 4.60 54.90 35.79
CA VAL A 579 3.58 55.95 36.07
C VAL A 579 3.04 56.77 34.87
N ALA A 580 1.69 56.76 34.80
CA ALA A 580 0.69 57.75 34.36
C ALA A 580 0.45 58.08 32.87
N ALA A 581 -0.68 57.54 32.38
CA ALA A 581 -1.96 58.23 32.13
C ALA A 581 -1.98 59.72 31.72
N ASP A 582 -2.51 59.97 30.52
CA ASP A 582 -3.64 60.87 30.18
C ASP A 582 -4.03 60.49 28.72
N GLY A 583 -5.27 60.37 28.27
CA GLY A 583 -6.55 60.91 28.71
C GLY A 583 -7.25 61.55 27.51
N ARG A 584 -8.08 60.79 26.79
CA ARG A 584 -9.14 61.12 25.80
C ARG A 584 -9.22 59.98 24.76
N GLY A 585 -10.25 59.15 24.64
CA GLY A 585 -11.65 59.26 25.03
C GLY A 585 -12.50 59.29 23.77
N GLU A 586 -12.98 58.13 23.29
CA GLU A 586 -14.24 58.02 22.55
C GLU A 586 -14.73 56.56 22.57
N ALA A 587 -16.03 56.41 22.82
CA ALA A 587 -16.69 55.20 23.29
C ALA A 587 -17.19 54.30 22.16
N CYS A 588 -17.15 52.99 22.37
CA CYS A 588 -18.05 52.02 21.73
C CYS A 588 -18.40 50.91 22.73
N ALA A 589 -19.69 50.57 22.76
CA ALA A 589 -20.38 49.84 23.80
C ALA A 589 -19.86 48.40 24.02
N SER A 590 -19.72 48.03 25.30
CA SER A 590 -19.46 46.67 25.76
C SER A 590 -20.73 45.81 25.69
N PHE A 591 -20.64 44.66 25.04
CA PHE A 591 -21.63 43.58 25.11
C PHE A 591 -21.28 42.65 26.28
N ASP A 592 -22.20 42.49 27.22
CA ASP A 592 -22.06 41.65 28.43
C ASP A 592 -22.58 40.22 28.15
N PRO A 593 -21.75 39.16 28.22
CA PRO A 593 -22.17 37.80 27.93
C PRO A 593 -22.76 37.04 29.13
N ALA A 594 -23.04 37.69 30.27
CA ALA A 594 -23.40 37.01 31.52
C ALA A 594 -24.90 36.68 31.74
N ALA A 595 -25.77 36.79 30.73
CA ALA A 595 -27.21 36.53 30.89
C ALA A 595 -27.77 35.52 29.87
N ALA A 596 -27.33 34.26 29.94
CA ALA A 596 -28.06 33.14 29.31
C ALA A 596 -27.67 31.80 29.94
N THR A 597 -28.29 31.44 31.07
CA THR A 597 -28.25 30.06 31.57
C THR A 597 -29.29 29.24 30.81
N PRO A 598 -28.93 28.17 30.07
CA PRO A 598 -29.92 27.30 29.45
C PRO A 598 -30.53 26.35 30.50
N PRO A 599 -31.82 25.99 30.37
CA PRO A 599 -32.47 25.09 31.30
C PRO A 599 -31.91 23.66 31.15
N GLN A 600 -31.70 23.00 32.29
CA GLN A 600 -31.38 21.59 32.36
C GLN A 600 -32.58 20.77 31.89
N GLY A 601 -32.51 20.26 30.67
CA GLY A 601 -33.47 19.31 30.10
C GLY A 601 -32.73 18.29 29.22
N SER A 602 -32.99 17.00 29.43
CA SER A 602 -32.38 15.90 28.68
C SER A 602 -32.72 15.97 27.19
N TYR A 603 -31.69 16.17 26.36
CA TYR A 603 -31.79 16.38 24.92
C TYR A 603 -31.76 15.05 24.15
N THR A 604 -32.80 14.79 23.34
CA THR A 604 -32.83 13.72 22.33
C THR A 604 -32.81 14.36 20.94
N GLY A 605 -31.82 13.99 20.14
CA GLY A 605 -31.51 14.67 18.88
C GLY A 605 -32.60 14.57 17.83
N ARG A 606 -33.04 15.73 17.32
CA ARG A 606 -33.54 15.96 15.95
C ARG A 606 -33.77 17.47 15.77
N SER A 607 -33.49 17.97 14.57
CA SER A 607 -33.71 19.34 14.06
C SER A 607 -32.70 20.44 14.44
N LYS A 608 -31.70 20.66 13.55
CA LYS A 608 -30.95 21.94 13.47
C LYS A 608 -30.54 22.31 12.03
N HIS A 609 -31.39 22.05 11.05
CA HIS A 609 -31.28 22.66 9.73
C HIS A 609 -32.60 23.32 9.42
N LEU A 610 -32.64 24.63 9.61
CA LEU A 610 -33.58 25.65 9.10
C LEU A 610 -33.60 26.80 10.12
N ALA A 611 -32.50 27.52 10.18
CA ALA A 611 -32.45 28.87 10.71
C ALA A 611 -31.42 29.66 9.87
N ASP A 612 -31.99 30.44 8.96
CA ASP A 612 -31.53 31.75 8.49
C ASP A 612 -30.26 31.88 7.64
N VAL A 613 -30.42 31.54 6.35
CA VAL A 613 -29.47 31.86 5.26
C VAL A 613 -29.29 33.38 5.10
N ASP A 614 -30.33 34.17 5.37
CA ASP A 614 -30.31 35.62 5.18
C ASP A 614 -29.40 36.31 6.22
N THR A 615 -29.34 35.79 7.46
CA THR A 615 -28.41 36.26 8.49
C THR A 615 -26.94 35.99 8.11
N ILE A 616 -26.66 34.86 7.44
CA ILE A 616 -25.30 34.52 6.97
C ILE A 616 -24.90 35.43 5.80
N LEU A 617 -25.81 35.69 4.85
CA LEU A 617 -25.54 36.55 3.69
C LEU A 617 -25.35 38.01 4.10
N ALA A 618 -26.10 38.50 5.09
CA ALA A 618 -25.92 39.84 5.65
C ALA A 618 -24.54 40.00 6.32
N GLY A 619 -24.07 38.98 7.05
CA GLY A 619 -22.73 38.99 7.68
C GLY A 619 -21.58 38.99 6.66
N VAL A 620 -21.74 38.27 5.55
CA VAL A 620 -20.75 38.24 4.46
C VAL A 620 -20.70 39.58 3.71
N ALA A 621 -21.85 40.21 3.47
CA ALA A 621 -21.91 41.53 2.84
C ALA A 621 -21.22 42.59 3.71
N TRP A 622 -21.51 42.59 5.01
CA TRP A 622 -20.89 43.51 5.97
C TRP A 622 -19.37 43.33 6.08
N LEU A 623 -18.88 42.09 6.13
CA LEU A 623 -17.43 41.81 6.15
C LEU A 623 -16.71 42.28 4.88
N SER A 624 -17.35 42.15 3.71
CA SER A 624 -16.80 42.58 2.42
C SER A 624 -16.69 44.11 2.34
N GLU A 625 -17.70 44.83 2.85
CA GLU A 625 -17.71 46.29 2.89
C GLU A 625 -16.72 46.85 3.92
N HIS A 626 -16.65 46.24 5.11
CA HIS A 626 -15.66 46.59 6.13
C HIS A 626 -14.22 46.36 5.65
N TYR A 627 -13.96 45.28 4.90
CA TYR A 627 -12.64 44.99 4.34
C TYR A 627 -12.22 46.05 3.30
N ARG A 628 -13.12 46.46 2.41
CA ARG A 628 -12.85 47.54 1.43
C ARG A 628 -12.60 48.89 2.08
N ALA A 629 -13.35 49.20 3.15
CA ALA A 629 -13.19 50.46 3.88
C ALA A 629 -11.85 50.54 4.64
N THR A 630 -11.32 49.38 5.10
CA THR A 630 -10.10 49.32 5.90
C THR A 630 -8.83 49.04 5.10
N HIS A 631 -8.95 48.65 3.82
CA HIS A 631 -7.82 48.31 2.95
C HIS A 631 -7.93 49.01 1.58
N PRO A 632 -7.77 50.34 1.49
CA PRO A 632 -7.77 51.04 0.21
C PRO A 632 -6.57 50.57 -0.62
N VAL A 633 -6.85 49.86 -1.71
CA VAL A 633 -5.84 49.43 -2.67
C VAL A 633 -5.35 50.66 -3.44
N PRO A 634 -4.04 50.97 -3.47
CA PRO A 634 -3.53 52.07 -4.27
C PRO A 634 -3.74 51.77 -5.76
N VAL A 635 -4.43 52.68 -6.45
CA VAL A 635 -4.64 52.62 -7.90
C VAL A 635 -3.31 52.95 -8.57
N ALA A 636 -2.59 51.93 -9.03
CA ALA A 636 -1.48 52.11 -9.96
C ALA A 636 -2.03 52.33 -11.37
N GLU A 637 -1.50 53.34 -12.08
CA GLU A 637 -1.85 53.65 -13.45
C GLU A 637 -1.59 52.47 -14.41
N PRO A 638 -2.41 52.30 -15.46
CA PRO A 638 -2.38 51.11 -16.30
C PRO A 638 -1.22 51.17 -17.30
N ALA A 639 -0.21 50.33 -17.10
CA ALA A 639 0.67 49.92 -18.18
C ALA A 639 -0.04 48.86 -19.04
N GLU A 640 0.06 49.01 -20.36
CA GLU A 640 -0.56 48.21 -21.43
C GLU A 640 -0.80 46.73 -21.08
N ALA A 641 -2.08 46.39 -20.90
CA ALA A 641 -2.52 45.02 -20.67
C ALA A 641 -2.52 44.24 -22.00
N ALA A 642 -1.59 43.29 -22.12
CA ALA A 642 -1.78 42.15 -23.01
C ALA A 642 -3.04 41.40 -22.57
N GLU A 643 -3.93 41.08 -23.51
CA GLU A 643 -5.16 40.32 -23.27
C GLU A 643 -4.85 38.98 -22.60
N ILE A 644 -5.07 38.92 -21.28
CA ILE A 644 -5.14 37.66 -20.54
C ILE A 644 -6.55 37.11 -20.77
N PRO A 645 -6.71 35.93 -21.40
CA PRO A 645 -8.04 35.32 -21.54
C PRO A 645 -8.62 35.04 -20.15
N PRO A 646 -9.93 35.26 -19.95
CA PRO A 646 -10.55 35.08 -18.63
C PRO A 646 -10.35 33.64 -18.13
N PRO A 647 -10.13 33.46 -16.82
CA PRO A 647 -9.95 32.13 -16.25
C PRO A 647 -11.18 31.27 -16.55
N VAL A 648 -10.95 30.11 -17.15
CA VAL A 648 -11.96 29.07 -17.32
C VAL A 648 -12.36 28.61 -15.91
N LEU A 649 -13.45 29.17 -15.40
CA LEU A 649 -14.08 28.70 -14.17
C LEU A 649 -14.52 27.25 -14.41
N ALA A 650 -13.89 26.33 -13.69
CA ALA A 650 -14.23 24.92 -13.74
C ALA A 650 -15.69 24.74 -13.32
N VAL A 651 -16.53 24.34 -14.26
CA VAL A 651 -17.93 24.00 -14.01
C VAL A 651 -17.98 22.85 -13.00
N PRO A 652 -18.64 23.00 -11.83
CA PRO A 652 -18.74 21.93 -10.85
C PRO A 652 -19.42 20.73 -11.52
N ARG A 653 -18.74 19.56 -11.53
CA ARG A 653 -19.34 18.37 -12.14
C ARG A 653 -20.58 17.97 -11.33
N ALA A 654 -21.66 17.69 -12.05
CA ALA A 654 -22.93 17.33 -11.47
C ALA A 654 -22.85 16.13 -10.50
N PRO A 655 -23.75 16.07 -9.48
CA PRO A 655 -23.85 14.97 -8.52
C PRO A 655 -23.91 13.58 -9.16
N ARG A 656 -23.53 12.53 -8.41
CA ARG A 656 -23.43 11.15 -8.93
C ARG A 656 -24.72 10.65 -9.58
N HIS A 657 -25.89 10.96 -9.02
CA HIS A 657 -27.19 10.60 -9.60
C HIS A 657 -27.44 11.29 -10.95
N VAL A 658 -26.95 12.52 -11.15
CA VAL A 658 -27.07 13.25 -12.42
C VAL A 658 -26.24 12.57 -13.51
N ARG A 659 -25.01 12.13 -13.19
CA ARG A 659 -24.18 11.38 -14.15
C ARG A 659 -24.78 10.01 -14.47
N TYR A 660 -25.37 9.36 -13.48
CA TYR A 660 -26.05 8.08 -13.69
C TYR A 660 -27.27 8.26 -14.59
N ARG A 661 -28.12 9.28 -14.37
CA ARG A 661 -29.22 9.64 -15.28
C ARG A 661 -28.75 9.91 -16.71
N ALA A 662 -27.63 10.62 -16.89
CA ALA A 662 -27.05 10.83 -18.22
C ALA A 662 -26.62 9.50 -18.88
N THR A 663 -26.15 8.53 -18.10
CA THR A 663 -25.83 7.19 -18.61
C THR A 663 -27.11 6.45 -19.02
N LEU A 664 -28.15 6.47 -18.19
CA LEU A 664 -29.44 5.85 -18.48
C LEU A 664 -30.07 6.40 -19.75
N ALA A 665 -29.94 7.71 -20.01
CA ALA A 665 -30.40 8.35 -21.22
C ALA A 665 -29.79 7.74 -22.50
N THR A 666 -28.57 7.18 -22.43
CA THR A 666 -27.88 6.58 -23.58
C THR A 666 -28.19 5.10 -23.79
N LEU A 667 -28.80 4.42 -22.82
CA LEU A 667 -29.09 2.99 -22.91
C LEU A 667 -30.32 2.72 -23.78
N SER A 668 -30.30 1.66 -24.57
CA SER A 668 -31.48 1.12 -25.26
C SER A 668 -32.49 0.51 -24.28
N ALA A 669 -33.73 0.30 -24.71
CA ALA A 669 -34.77 -0.34 -23.88
C ALA A 669 -34.33 -1.73 -23.37
N LEU A 670 -33.65 -2.51 -24.21
CA LEU A 670 -33.11 -3.82 -23.82
C LEU A 670 -32.00 -3.70 -22.76
N GLU A 671 -31.15 -2.68 -22.85
CA GLU A 671 -30.08 -2.43 -21.89
C GLU A 671 -30.62 -1.91 -20.56
N LEU A 672 -31.64 -1.04 -20.58
CA LEU A 672 -32.35 -0.60 -19.37
C LEU A 672 -32.98 -1.81 -18.64
N ALA A 673 -33.64 -2.71 -19.37
CA ALA A 673 -34.21 -3.93 -18.80
C ALA A 673 -33.14 -4.88 -18.23
N LYS A 674 -31.97 -4.98 -18.88
CA LYS A 674 -30.82 -5.76 -18.37
C LYS A 674 -30.24 -5.14 -17.09
N GLU A 675 -30.11 -3.82 -17.06
CA GLU A 675 -29.58 -3.09 -15.91
C GLU A 675 -30.53 -3.19 -14.71
N LEU A 676 -31.85 -3.11 -14.94
CA LEU A 676 -32.86 -3.32 -13.89
C LEU A 676 -32.77 -4.72 -13.28
N ARG A 677 -32.66 -5.78 -14.12
CA ARG A 677 -32.47 -7.16 -13.65
C ARG A 677 -31.18 -7.33 -12.86
N ARG A 678 -30.08 -6.69 -13.30
CA ARG A 678 -28.80 -6.70 -12.58
C ARG A 678 -28.95 -6.10 -11.19
N LEU A 679 -29.59 -4.94 -11.07
CA LEU A 679 -29.81 -4.27 -9.78
C LEU A 679 -30.72 -5.08 -8.86
N HIS A 680 -31.75 -5.75 -9.40
CA HIS A 680 -32.57 -6.70 -8.64
C HIS A 680 -31.75 -7.87 -8.10
N ALA A 681 -30.84 -8.44 -8.89
CA ALA A 681 -29.97 -9.54 -8.45
C ALA A 681 -29.01 -9.09 -7.34
N VAL A 682 -28.43 -7.90 -7.47
CA VAL A 682 -27.53 -7.31 -6.44
C VAL A 682 -28.29 -7.09 -5.12
N LEU A 683 -29.50 -6.50 -5.17
CA LEU A 683 -30.32 -6.24 -3.98
C LEU A 683 -30.90 -7.51 -3.33
N ARG A 684 -30.99 -8.62 -4.08
CA ARG A 684 -31.36 -9.94 -3.53
C ARG A 684 -30.20 -10.63 -2.79
N SER A 685 -28.96 -10.18 -2.99
CA SER A 685 -27.80 -10.76 -2.31
C SER A 685 -27.85 -10.51 -0.80
N PRO A 686 -27.75 -11.55 0.05
CA PRO A 686 -27.70 -11.40 1.52
C PRO A 686 -26.55 -10.49 1.98
N LYS A 687 -25.47 -10.40 1.20
CA LYS A 687 -24.31 -9.54 1.49
C LYS A 687 -24.61 -8.05 1.30
N VAL A 688 -25.57 -7.72 0.44
CA VAL A 688 -25.95 -6.33 0.15
C VAL A 688 -27.11 -5.90 1.05
N ARG A 689 -28.04 -6.81 1.36
CA ARG A 689 -29.29 -6.53 2.10
C ARG A 689 -29.11 -6.02 3.56
N GLY A 690 -27.87 -5.88 4.04
CA GLY A 690 -27.53 -5.21 5.31
C GLY A 690 -26.32 -4.27 5.24
N ALA A 691 -25.79 -4.03 4.03
CA ALA A 691 -24.65 -3.13 3.84
C ALA A 691 -25.13 -1.68 3.69
N PHE A 692 -24.35 -0.71 4.18
CA PHE A 692 -24.71 0.71 4.11
C PHE A 692 -24.92 1.23 2.68
N TRP A 693 -24.32 0.57 1.67
CA TRP A 693 -24.48 0.92 0.25
C TRP A 693 -25.73 0.33 -0.41
N ALA A 694 -26.56 -0.46 0.28
CA ALA A 694 -27.80 -0.99 -0.27
C ALA A 694 -28.70 0.13 -0.83
N ARG A 695 -28.77 1.25 -0.10
CA ARG A 695 -29.53 2.45 -0.46
C ARG A 695 -29.10 3.05 -1.81
N ASP A 696 -27.81 3.05 -2.13
CA ASP A 696 -27.29 3.55 -3.42
C ASP A 696 -27.72 2.64 -4.59
N TYR A 697 -27.85 1.32 -4.36
CA TYR A 697 -28.37 0.40 -5.36
C TYR A 697 -29.90 0.47 -5.51
N GLU A 698 -30.63 0.76 -4.43
CA GLU A 698 -32.07 1.03 -4.48
C GLU A 698 -32.38 2.31 -5.27
N GLU A 699 -31.65 3.39 -4.99
CA GLU A 699 -31.78 4.66 -5.73
C GLU A 699 -31.47 4.48 -7.21
N LYS A 700 -30.41 3.72 -7.56
CA LYS A 700 -30.11 3.39 -8.97
C LYS A 700 -31.20 2.55 -9.62
N ARG A 701 -31.79 1.59 -8.90
CA ARG A 701 -32.89 0.76 -9.41
C ARG A 701 -34.10 1.62 -9.73
N GLU A 702 -34.47 2.54 -8.83
CA GLU A 702 -35.57 3.48 -9.02
C GLU A 702 -35.33 4.40 -10.21
N LEU A 703 -34.11 4.91 -10.39
CA LEU A 703 -33.75 5.72 -11.55
C LEU A 703 -33.85 4.95 -12.87
N VAL A 704 -33.46 3.67 -12.90
CA VAL A 704 -33.62 2.82 -14.10
C VAL A 704 -35.10 2.58 -14.40
N GLN A 705 -35.91 2.30 -13.37
CA GLN A 705 -37.35 2.09 -13.53
C GLN A 705 -38.04 3.36 -14.06
N GLN A 706 -37.75 4.52 -13.47
CA GLN A 706 -38.27 5.81 -13.93
C GLN A 706 -37.94 6.08 -15.41
N GLU A 707 -36.74 5.71 -15.85
CA GLU A 707 -36.32 5.89 -17.25
C GLU A 707 -37.02 4.91 -18.20
N ILE A 708 -37.35 3.69 -17.74
CA ILE A 708 -38.18 2.73 -18.50
C ILE A 708 -39.60 3.29 -18.64
N ASP A 709 -40.23 3.66 -17.52
CA ASP A 709 -41.60 4.18 -17.48
C ASP A 709 -41.74 5.45 -18.33
N ARG A 710 -40.70 6.30 -18.36
CA ARG A 710 -40.66 7.51 -19.20
C ARG A 710 -40.67 7.21 -20.69
N ARG A 711 -40.14 6.06 -21.12
CA ARG A 711 -40.01 5.68 -22.54
C ARG A 711 -41.14 4.77 -23.05
N GLU A 712 -41.85 4.08 -22.16
CA GLU A 712 -42.99 3.24 -22.51
C GLU A 712 -44.17 3.96 -23.20
N PRO A 713 -44.54 5.23 -22.90
CA PRO A 713 -45.67 5.88 -23.58
C PRO A 713 -45.39 6.28 -25.04
N GLU A 714 -44.17 6.09 -25.56
CA GLU A 714 -43.81 6.45 -26.94
C GLU A 714 -43.87 5.27 -27.93
N ALA A 715 -44.22 4.05 -27.48
CA ALA A 715 -44.43 2.94 -28.40
C ALA A 715 -45.78 3.12 -29.13
N PRO A 716 -45.81 3.39 -30.46
CA PRO A 716 -47.08 3.43 -31.18
C PRO A 716 -47.76 2.07 -31.03
N ALA A 717 -49.04 2.09 -30.69
CA ALA A 717 -49.88 0.90 -30.62
C ALA A 717 -49.79 0.14 -31.95
N ALA A 718 -48.90 -0.85 -32.00
CA ALA A 718 -48.71 -1.69 -33.15
C ALA A 718 -50.00 -2.46 -33.37
N THR A 719 -50.74 -2.00 -34.37
CA THR A 719 -51.94 -2.63 -34.90
C THR A 719 -51.52 -3.94 -35.55
N THR A 720 -51.49 -5.03 -34.79
CA THR A 720 -51.33 -6.37 -35.36
C THR A 720 -52.65 -7.12 -35.26
N GLY A 721 -53.49 -6.91 -36.27
CA GLY A 721 -54.44 -7.92 -36.70
C GLY A 721 -53.67 -9.12 -37.21
N TRP A 722 -53.73 -10.22 -36.46
CA TRP A 722 -53.39 -11.55 -36.98
C TRP A 722 -54.69 -12.25 -37.33
N GLY A 723 -54.98 -12.24 -38.63
CA GLY A 723 -56.03 -13.05 -39.23
C GLY A 723 -55.74 -14.53 -38.99
N VAL A 724 -56.77 -15.22 -38.49
CA VAL A 724 -56.82 -16.69 -38.37
C VAL A 724 -56.84 -17.29 -39.77
N VAL A 725 -55.71 -17.80 -40.24
CA VAL A 725 -55.66 -18.71 -41.39
C VAL A 725 -55.77 -20.13 -40.86
N ARG A 726 -56.93 -20.75 -41.04
CA ARG A 726 -57.14 -22.20 -40.85
C ARG A 726 -56.42 -22.96 -41.96
N ALA A 727 -55.52 -23.87 -41.60
CA ALA A 727 -55.05 -24.94 -42.47
C ALA A 727 -55.92 -26.19 -42.28
N PRO A 728 -56.19 -26.99 -43.34
CA PRO A 728 -57.11 -28.11 -43.28
C PRO A 728 -56.46 -29.38 -42.73
N ALA A 729 -57.30 -30.21 -42.12
CA ALA A 729 -56.97 -31.52 -41.59
C ALA A 729 -56.53 -32.50 -42.69
N SER A 730 -55.43 -33.20 -42.46
CA SER A 730 -55.13 -34.48 -43.09
C SER A 730 -54.57 -35.43 -42.04
N GLY A 731 -55.26 -36.56 -41.91
CA GLY A 731 -54.98 -37.59 -40.91
C GLY A 731 -53.77 -38.45 -41.24
N GLY A 732 -53.20 -39.03 -40.19
CA GLY A 732 -52.20 -40.09 -40.22
C GLY A 732 -52.11 -40.73 -38.84
N GLN A 733 -52.30 -42.05 -38.78
CA GLN A 733 -52.43 -42.90 -37.59
C GLN A 733 -51.19 -42.97 -36.67
N PRO A 734 -51.35 -43.42 -35.41
CA PRO A 734 -50.29 -43.50 -34.42
C PRO A 734 -49.54 -44.84 -34.46
N VAL A 735 -48.22 -44.81 -34.24
CA VAL A 735 -47.43 -45.97 -33.83
C VAL A 735 -46.78 -45.65 -32.49
N GLY A 736 -47.01 -46.54 -31.52
CA GLY A 736 -46.73 -46.34 -30.11
C GLY A 736 -45.25 -46.38 -29.71
N GLY A 737 -45.01 -45.97 -28.47
CA GLY A 737 -43.72 -46.08 -27.79
C GLY A 737 -43.80 -45.55 -26.37
N TYR A 738 -43.79 -46.47 -25.41
CA TYR A 738 -43.83 -46.28 -23.96
C TYR A 738 -42.80 -45.27 -23.42
N GLY A 739 -43.16 -44.52 -22.37
CA GLY A 739 -42.17 -43.77 -21.59
C GLY A 739 -42.73 -42.79 -20.55
N GLN A 740 -43.26 -43.35 -19.46
CA GLN A 740 -43.44 -42.77 -18.11
C GLN A 740 -43.64 -41.25 -17.93
N ALA A 741 -44.85 -40.90 -17.51
CA ALA A 741 -45.17 -39.66 -16.83
C ALA A 741 -44.69 -39.68 -15.37
N VAL A 742 -43.94 -38.66 -14.96
CA VAL A 742 -43.81 -38.23 -13.56
C VAL A 742 -44.39 -36.82 -13.48
N LEU A 743 -45.58 -36.72 -12.87
CA LEU A 743 -46.20 -35.48 -12.45
C LEU A 743 -45.54 -35.02 -11.15
N PHE A 744 -45.00 -33.81 -11.13
CA PHE A 744 -44.99 -32.99 -9.92
C PHE A 744 -45.57 -31.62 -10.23
N ALA A 745 -46.63 -31.32 -9.50
CA ALA A 745 -47.40 -30.09 -9.55
C ALA A 745 -46.60 -28.91 -8.97
N GLY A 746 -46.73 -27.76 -9.60
CA GLY A 746 -46.44 -26.45 -9.03
C GLY A 746 -47.52 -25.48 -9.51
N LYS A 747 -48.39 -25.05 -8.59
CA LYS A 747 -49.37 -23.99 -8.79
C LYS A 747 -48.66 -22.64 -8.83
N GLU A 748 -49.17 -21.77 -9.69
CA GLU A 748 -48.76 -20.38 -9.95
C GLU A 748 -48.96 -19.45 -8.74
#